data_AF-A0A6E8W0S7-F1
#
_entry.id   AF-A0A6E8W0S7-F1
#
_cell.length_a   1.000
_cell.length_b   1.000
_cell.length_c   1.000
_cell.angle_alpha   90.00
_cell.angle_beta   90.00
_cell.angle_gamma   90.00
#
_symmetry.space_group_name_H-M   'P 1'
#
loop_
_entity.id
_entity.type
_entity.pdbx_description
1 polymer ?
#
loop_
_entity_poly.entity_id
_entity_poly.type
_entity_poly.pdbx_seq_one_letter_code
_entity_poly.pdbx_strand_id
1 'polypeptide(L)'
;MAEAVLIGEQIEDDEVQEILKTGTDLRQYAAQIEKEFKEVENRSIDDYIKESQNIANLHNQIGNTSNILERMESMLMDIQDALNNISTEITSLQKKSVSMSVQLTNRQSIRAQISQFIEDMAVPEEMVSCIMDSPVTEKEFVAHLNELNHKLNLMKELNFKESKSSQDVSDVLQKLKIKAMSKLRLYLMEQIYKFRKPMANYQIPQNAMLKYKFFFEFILSNERIVAQEICNEYVDTMSKIYYSYFKSYSTRLGSLKFEEAVSKDDLMGLDDSGPKGIFSKTSSLKNKSTVFSIGDRGEVLNQQLEAPIIVPHAQQKFRYAYEALFRSEQYALVDNACREYLFVTDFFIVRGAQAQELFNQIMGKTTALLIKNLETYVQDCYDTIALFLCIQLCFRYQLMCHKRCVPALDKYWDNLHAVIWPRFEQVFRMNIQSIQDCDPTKFPKETGPHYITRRYAEFSAAIVGITENFPNELVSHMLLELQEEVKCFMLRMAAIFTTRKEQLIYLINNYDLVLGVLMERTRDNSKEAEAFRELLSTRSAEYVEEILAPHLGGIIQFVKDCEQMRDKEQTEELKRQERRSLQLVANFSANWKKSLEELNREVFLSFPSLLTGSQLLQLALAQLVQYYHKFYKLLTPNARAQLVNIHVIMIEVKKYKSNF
;
A
#
# COMPACT_ATOMS: atom_id res chain seq x y z
N MET A 1 32.96 40.75 -158.86
CA MET A 1 32.42 41.82 -159.73
C MET A 1 32.08 42.98 -158.81
N ALA A 2 32.71 44.14 -158.85
CA ALA A 2 33.55 44.74 -159.89
C ALA A 2 34.54 45.77 -159.27
N GLU A 3 35.69 45.91 -159.95
CA GLU A 3 36.52 47.12 -160.16
C GLU A 3 36.77 48.04 -158.94
N ALA A 4 37.97 48.12 -158.36
CA ALA A 4 39.25 48.45 -158.99
C ALA A 4 39.22 49.71 -159.87
N VAL A 5 38.63 50.81 -159.39
CA VAL A 5 38.99 52.17 -159.84
C VAL A 5 38.73 53.11 -158.68
N LEU A 6 39.80 53.70 -158.14
CA LEU A 6 39.91 55.12 -157.81
C LEU A 6 41.22 55.30 -157.04
N ILE A 7 42.19 55.90 -157.73
CA ILE A 7 43.02 57.00 -157.21
C ILE A 7 43.75 56.61 -155.92
N GLY A 8 45.00 56.17 -156.00
CA GLY A 8 46.09 57.12 -156.24
C GLY A 8 46.26 57.96 -154.98
N GLU A 9 47.46 57.95 -154.39
CA GLU A 9 47.78 58.73 -153.20
C GLU A 9 47.04 58.18 -151.96
N GLN A 10 47.64 57.35 -151.11
CA GLN A 10 48.84 57.66 -150.37
C GLN A 10 49.41 56.34 -149.90
N ILE A 11 50.60 56.04 -150.38
CA ILE A 11 51.53 55.26 -149.60
C ILE A 11 51.79 56.14 -148.38
N GLU A 12 51.24 55.80 -147.21
CA GLU A 12 51.48 56.54 -145.96
C GLU A 12 52.83 56.20 -145.33
N ASP A 13 53.59 55.32 -145.95
CA ASP A 13 54.96 55.08 -145.55
C ASP A 13 55.88 55.86 -146.49
N ASP A 14 56.07 57.15 -146.17
CA ASP A 14 56.93 58.11 -146.90
C ASP A 14 58.32 57.49 -147.16
N GLU A 15 58.79 56.66 -146.23
CA GLU A 15 60.06 55.93 -146.32
C GLU A 15 60.03 54.86 -147.43
N VAL A 16 58.93 54.11 -147.56
CA VAL A 16 58.82 53.01 -148.55
C VAL A 16 58.69 53.55 -149.98
N GLN A 17 58.14 54.75 -150.18
CA GLN A 17 58.17 55.43 -151.49
C GLN A 17 59.56 55.95 -151.88
N GLU A 18 60.36 56.43 -150.93
CA GLU A 18 61.74 56.88 -151.19
C GLU A 18 62.65 55.69 -151.52
N ILE A 19 62.49 54.58 -150.80
CA ILE A 19 63.30 53.34 -150.91
C ILE A 19 63.16 52.67 -152.30
N LEU A 20 62.00 52.79 -152.97
CA LEU A 20 61.79 52.23 -154.32
C LEU A 20 62.31 53.13 -155.45
N LYS A 21 62.68 54.40 -155.18
CA LYS A 21 63.23 55.34 -156.17
C LYS A 21 64.77 55.47 -156.13
N THR A 22 65.43 55.18 -155.02
CA THR A 22 66.90 55.38 -154.86
C THR A 22 67.78 54.14 -155.04
N GLY A 23 67.22 52.96 -155.27
CA GLY A 23 68.00 51.79 -155.71
C GLY A 23 69.08 51.34 -154.72
N THR A 24 68.84 51.45 -153.41
CA THR A 24 69.72 50.99 -152.32
C THR A 24 69.06 49.89 -151.46
N ASP A 25 69.89 48.97 -150.97
CA ASP A 25 69.51 47.65 -150.38
C ASP A 25 68.87 47.74 -148.97
N LEU A 26 67.72 47.07 -148.78
CA LEU A 26 66.80 47.14 -147.62
C LEU A 26 67.37 46.71 -146.26
N ARG A 27 68.55 46.07 -146.20
CA ARG A 27 69.11 45.56 -144.94
C ARG A 27 69.71 46.62 -144.03
N GLN A 28 70.13 47.78 -144.56
CA GLN A 28 70.71 48.83 -143.72
C GLN A 28 69.65 49.67 -142.99
N TYR A 29 68.42 49.77 -143.52
CA TYR A 29 67.35 50.59 -142.93
C TYR A 29 66.75 49.97 -141.66
N ALA A 30 66.55 48.65 -141.65
CA ALA A 30 66.02 47.92 -140.49
C ALA A 30 66.90 48.10 -139.24
N ALA A 31 68.22 48.20 -139.40
CA ALA A 31 69.15 48.40 -138.29
C ALA A 31 69.05 49.81 -137.65
N GLN A 32 68.58 50.82 -138.40
CA GLN A 32 68.41 52.18 -137.90
C GLN A 32 67.16 52.28 -137.01
N ILE A 33 66.02 51.72 -137.46
CA ILE A 33 64.74 51.74 -136.71
C ILE A 33 64.85 50.98 -135.39
N GLU A 34 65.55 49.84 -135.38
CA GLU A 34 65.71 49.02 -134.17
C GLU A 34 66.47 49.77 -133.05
N LYS A 35 67.27 50.78 -133.41
CA LYS A 35 67.97 51.63 -132.45
C LYS A 35 67.05 52.70 -131.84
N GLU A 36 66.18 53.32 -132.62
CA GLU A 36 65.25 54.35 -132.13
C GLU A 36 64.19 53.78 -131.19
N PHE A 37 63.67 52.57 -131.47
CA PHE A 37 62.69 51.91 -130.61
C PHE A 37 63.22 51.67 -129.20
N LYS A 38 64.51 51.32 -129.10
CA LYS A 38 65.20 51.07 -127.83
C LYS A 38 65.38 52.32 -126.96
N GLU A 39 65.43 53.51 -127.55
CA GLU A 39 65.52 54.77 -126.79
C GLU A 39 64.19 55.19 -126.18
N VAL A 40 63.07 54.96 -126.89
CA VAL A 40 61.73 55.34 -126.40
C VAL A 40 61.26 54.43 -125.28
N GLU A 41 61.52 53.13 -125.38
CA GLU A 41 61.17 52.15 -124.35
C GLU A 41 61.84 52.48 -123.01
N ASN A 42 63.11 52.89 -123.06
CA ASN A 42 63.86 53.28 -121.87
C ASN A 42 63.30 54.54 -121.18
N ARG A 43 62.76 55.52 -121.92
CA ARG A 43 62.15 56.72 -121.29
C ARG A 43 60.86 56.43 -120.54
N SER A 44 60.01 55.56 -121.07
CA SER A 44 58.70 55.24 -120.43
C SER A 44 58.86 54.43 -119.16
N ILE A 45 59.87 53.55 -119.13
CA ILE A 45 60.25 52.80 -117.93
C ILE A 45 60.71 53.76 -116.82
N ASP A 46 61.45 54.82 -117.18
CA ASP A 46 62.01 55.78 -116.21
C ASP A 46 60.92 56.60 -115.50
N ASP A 47 59.82 56.96 -116.19
CA ASP A 47 58.70 57.69 -115.58
C ASP A 47 57.84 56.78 -114.67
N TYR A 48 57.62 55.52 -115.04
CA TYR A 48 56.93 54.55 -114.16
C TYR A 48 57.73 54.23 -112.91
N ILE A 49 59.06 54.18 -113.03
CA ILE A 49 59.94 53.97 -111.88
C ILE A 49 59.81 55.13 -110.89
N LYS A 50 59.75 56.38 -111.35
CA LYS A 50 59.61 57.56 -110.48
C LYS A 50 58.32 57.54 -109.64
N GLU A 51 57.18 57.19 -110.23
CA GLU A 51 55.89 57.32 -109.53
C GLU A 51 55.47 56.08 -108.73
N SER A 52 56.19 54.96 -108.90
CA SER A 52 55.92 53.69 -108.19
C SER A 52 55.95 53.81 -106.66
N GLN A 53 56.80 54.70 -106.13
CA GLN A 53 57.00 54.83 -104.70
C GLN A 53 55.79 55.43 -103.98
N ASN A 54 55.10 56.39 -104.61
CA ASN A 54 53.93 57.05 -104.01
C ASN A 54 52.72 56.11 -103.93
N ILE A 55 52.46 55.33 -104.98
CA ILE A 55 51.36 54.37 -105.04
C ILE A 55 51.58 53.23 -104.03
N ALA A 56 52.83 52.76 -103.90
CA ALA A 56 53.20 51.77 -102.90
C ALA A 56 52.94 52.27 -101.47
N ASN A 57 53.26 53.53 -101.18
CA ASN A 57 53.05 54.12 -99.86
C ASN A 57 51.58 54.21 -99.45
N LEU A 58 50.67 54.61 -100.35
CA LEU A 58 49.25 54.70 -100.05
C LEU A 58 48.61 53.31 -99.85
N HIS A 59 48.98 52.34 -100.69
CA HIS A 59 48.49 50.97 -100.56
C HIS A 59 48.94 50.35 -99.23
N ASN A 60 50.18 50.64 -98.79
CA ASN A 60 50.68 50.24 -97.48
C ASN A 60 49.88 50.87 -96.33
N GLN A 61 49.46 52.14 -96.42
CA GLN A 61 48.66 52.78 -95.35
C GLN A 61 47.24 52.21 -95.24
N ILE A 62 46.57 51.96 -96.36
CA ILE A 62 45.24 51.33 -96.36
C ILE A 62 45.34 49.89 -95.83
N GLY A 63 46.36 49.14 -96.28
CA GLY A 63 46.65 47.81 -95.75
C GLY A 63 46.89 47.81 -94.23
N ASN A 64 47.62 48.81 -93.73
CA ASN A 64 47.85 48.96 -92.29
C ASN A 64 46.57 49.25 -91.51
N THR A 65 45.65 50.03 -92.05
CA THR A 65 44.40 50.39 -91.35
C THR A 65 43.43 49.21 -91.31
N SER A 66 43.31 48.45 -92.41
CA SER A 66 42.54 47.20 -92.42
C SER A 66 43.11 46.17 -91.46
N ASN A 67 44.44 46.02 -91.40
CA ASN A 67 45.10 45.14 -90.44
C ASN A 67 44.82 45.54 -88.97
N ILE A 68 44.64 46.82 -88.67
CA ILE A 68 44.30 47.28 -87.31
C ILE A 68 42.83 46.93 -86.98
N LEU A 69 41.91 47.14 -87.91
CA LEU A 69 40.50 46.81 -87.71
C LEU A 69 40.28 45.30 -87.57
N GLU A 70 40.92 44.50 -88.41
CA GLU A 70 40.92 43.03 -88.33
C GLU A 70 41.49 42.55 -86.98
N ARG A 71 42.53 43.21 -86.47
CA ARG A 71 43.06 42.94 -85.12
C ARG A 71 42.08 43.29 -84.01
N MET A 72 41.35 44.40 -84.10
CA MET A 72 40.36 44.77 -83.07
C MET A 72 39.14 43.83 -83.09
N GLU A 73 38.67 43.46 -84.27
CA GLU A 73 37.58 42.49 -84.43
C GLU A 73 37.99 41.12 -83.88
N SER A 74 39.18 40.62 -84.26
CA SER A 74 39.74 39.39 -83.70
C SER A 74 39.81 39.45 -82.18
N MET A 75 40.31 40.55 -81.60
CA MET A 75 40.43 40.69 -80.15
C MET A 75 39.06 40.71 -79.44
N LEU A 76 38.03 41.30 -80.03
CA LEU A 76 36.69 41.31 -79.46
C LEU A 76 36.00 39.95 -79.58
N MET A 77 36.17 39.25 -80.69
CA MET A 77 35.72 37.85 -80.83
C MET A 77 36.44 36.96 -79.81
N ASP A 78 37.75 37.12 -79.63
CA ASP A 78 38.53 36.37 -78.64
C ASP A 78 38.02 36.61 -77.21
N ILE A 79 37.68 37.86 -76.86
CA ILE A 79 37.11 38.19 -75.54
C ILE A 79 35.69 37.62 -75.38
N GLN A 80 34.87 37.69 -76.43
CA GLN A 80 33.51 37.14 -76.42
C GLN A 80 33.54 35.61 -76.25
N ASP A 81 34.42 34.94 -76.98
CA ASP A 81 34.64 33.50 -76.86
C ASP A 81 35.21 33.14 -75.49
N ALA A 82 36.15 33.91 -74.96
CA ALA A 82 36.66 33.72 -73.60
C ALA A 82 35.55 33.86 -72.53
N LEU A 83 34.66 34.85 -72.65
CA LEU A 83 33.54 35.03 -71.71
C LEU A 83 32.50 33.91 -71.81
N ASN A 84 32.18 33.46 -73.02
CA ASN A 84 31.29 32.31 -73.23
C ASN A 84 31.90 31.01 -72.68
N ASN A 85 33.20 30.80 -72.89
CA ASN A 85 33.93 29.67 -72.33
C ASN A 85 33.94 29.72 -70.79
N ILE A 86 34.23 30.89 -70.20
CA ILE A 86 34.21 31.05 -68.73
C ILE A 86 32.79 30.86 -68.17
N SER A 87 31.76 31.40 -68.81
CA SER A 87 30.37 31.26 -68.33
C SER A 87 29.88 29.81 -68.39
N THR A 88 30.21 29.10 -69.47
CA THR A 88 29.91 27.67 -69.61
C THR A 88 30.70 26.83 -68.61
N GLU A 89 31.98 27.16 -68.37
CA GLU A 89 32.79 26.52 -67.33
C GLU A 89 32.23 26.79 -65.92
N ILE A 90 31.86 28.01 -65.58
CA ILE A 90 31.25 28.36 -64.28
C ILE A 90 29.95 27.60 -64.09
N THR A 91 29.10 27.56 -65.13
CA THR A 91 27.82 26.83 -65.08
C THR A 91 28.05 25.31 -64.93
N SER A 92 29.06 24.77 -65.63
CA SER A 92 29.48 23.38 -65.53
C SER A 92 30.01 23.06 -64.13
N LEU A 93 30.88 23.91 -63.58
CA LEU A 93 31.43 23.80 -62.23
C LEU A 93 30.34 23.91 -61.17
N GLN A 94 29.38 24.82 -61.33
CA GLN A 94 28.25 24.97 -60.41
C GLN A 94 27.36 23.73 -60.43
N LYS A 95 27.00 23.21 -61.61
CA LYS A 95 26.26 21.94 -61.75
C LYS A 95 27.02 20.78 -61.11
N LYS A 96 28.34 20.71 -61.33
CA LYS A 96 29.21 19.68 -60.75
C LYS A 96 29.31 19.80 -59.22
N SER A 97 29.40 21.01 -58.68
CA SER A 97 29.42 21.28 -57.24
C SER A 97 28.12 20.85 -56.56
N VAL A 98 26.96 21.22 -57.12
CA VAL A 98 25.64 20.79 -56.62
C VAL A 98 25.50 19.26 -56.69
N SER A 99 25.86 18.66 -57.82
CA SER A 99 25.85 17.19 -57.96
C SER A 99 26.76 16.52 -56.93
N MET A 100 27.96 17.04 -56.70
CA MET A 100 28.91 16.49 -55.74
C MET A 100 28.41 16.66 -54.30
N SER A 101 27.77 17.78 -53.98
CA SER A 101 27.14 18.02 -52.68
C SER A 101 26.03 16.99 -52.41
N VAL A 102 25.11 16.78 -53.36
CA VAL A 102 24.06 15.76 -53.24
C VAL A 102 24.65 14.36 -53.06
N GLN A 103 25.68 14.01 -53.84
CA GLN A 103 26.37 12.73 -53.69
C GLN A 103 27.04 12.59 -52.32
N LEU A 104 27.64 13.65 -51.79
CA LEU A 104 28.25 13.66 -50.46
C LEU A 104 27.20 13.44 -49.37
N THR A 105 26.09 14.17 -49.41
CA THR A 105 25.01 14.05 -48.42
C THR A 105 24.40 12.65 -48.45
N ASN A 106 24.14 12.10 -49.64
CA ASN A 106 23.63 10.74 -49.79
C ASN A 106 24.62 9.70 -49.25
N ARG A 107 25.92 9.85 -49.55
CA ARG A 107 26.97 8.96 -49.02
C ARG A 107 27.11 9.06 -47.50
N GLN A 108 26.98 10.25 -46.92
CA GLN A 108 27.03 10.43 -45.46
C GLN A 108 25.83 9.77 -44.77
N SER A 109 24.63 9.93 -45.32
CA SER A 109 23.41 9.30 -44.79
C SER A 109 23.50 7.77 -44.83
N ILE A 110 23.93 7.20 -45.96
CA ILE A 110 24.13 5.76 -46.10
C ILE A 110 25.27 5.27 -45.20
N ARG A 111 26.39 6.00 -45.14
CA ARG A 111 27.53 5.66 -44.26
C ARG A 111 27.09 5.59 -42.80
N ALA A 112 26.27 6.53 -42.33
CA ALA A 112 25.79 6.51 -40.94
C ALA A 112 24.99 5.24 -40.63
N GLN A 113 24.07 4.85 -41.51
CA GLN A 113 23.27 3.63 -41.35
C GLN A 113 24.12 2.35 -41.42
N ILE A 114 25.08 2.30 -42.36
CA ILE A 114 25.98 1.15 -42.50
C ILE A 114 26.94 1.06 -41.30
N SER A 115 27.47 2.18 -40.82
CA SER A 115 28.36 2.20 -39.65
C SER A 115 27.63 1.69 -38.41
N GLN A 116 26.40 2.16 -38.17
CA GLN A 116 25.56 1.67 -37.09
C GLN A 116 25.32 0.16 -37.20
N PHE A 117 24.95 -0.34 -38.38
CA PHE A 117 24.73 -1.76 -38.59
C PHE A 117 26.00 -2.60 -38.35
N ILE A 118 27.18 -2.10 -38.75
CA ILE A 118 28.46 -2.79 -38.51
C ILE A 118 28.78 -2.80 -37.01
N GLU A 119 28.59 -1.69 -36.29
CA GLU A 119 28.80 -1.64 -34.83
C GLU A 119 27.86 -2.59 -34.09
N ASP A 120 26.60 -2.66 -34.53
CA ASP A 120 25.57 -3.54 -33.95
C ASP A 120 25.85 -5.03 -34.22
N MET A 121 26.38 -5.37 -35.41
CA MET A 121 26.74 -6.75 -35.77
C MET A 121 28.14 -7.17 -35.28
N ALA A 122 29.06 -6.23 -35.08
CA ALA A 122 30.42 -6.55 -34.67
C ALA A 122 30.43 -7.09 -33.23
N VAL A 123 31.11 -8.20 -33.00
CA VAL A 123 31.33 -8.76 -31.66
C VAL A 123 32.80 -8.55 -31.30
N PRO A 124 33.14 -7.59 -30.40
CA PRO A 124 34.52 -7.34 -30.00
C PRO A 124 35.14 -8.56 -29.29
N GLU A 125 36.42 -8.82 -29.50
CA GLU A 125 37.14 -9.89 -28.80
C GLU A 125 37.19 -9.67 -27.28
N GLU A 126 37.24 -8.41 -26.84
CA GLU A 126 37.15 -8.02 -25.43
C GLU A 126 35.85 -8.49 -24.78
N MET A 127 34.73 -8.36 -25.50
CA MET A 127 33.41 -8.83 -25.05
C MET A 127 33.39 -10.36 -24.91
N VAL A 128 34.02 -11.07 -25.84
CA VAL A 128 34.16 -12.53 -25.79
C VAL A 128 35.00 -12.95 -24.58
N SER A 129 36.19 -12.36 -24.39
CA SER A 129 37.06 -12.69 -23.25
C SER A 129 36.41 -12.34 -21.92
N CYS A 130 35.76 -11.19 -21.79
CA CYS A 130 35.08 -10.80 -20.56
C CYS A 130 33.94 -11.79 -20.21
N ILE A 131 33.09 -12.18 -21.16
CA ILE A 131 32.04 -13.18 -20.90
C ILE A 131 32.63 -14.55 -20.53
N MET A 132 33.74 -14.93 -21.17
CA MET A 132 34.40 -16.23 -20.95
C MET A 132 35.11 -16.31 -19.60
N ASP A 133 35.82 -15.26 -19.20
CA ASP A 133 36.83 -15.30 -18.13
C ASP A 133 36.41 -14.51 -16.88
N SER A 134 35.73 -13.37 -17.03
CA SER A 134 35.37 -12.53 -15.88
C SER A 134 34.30 -13.17 -14.99
N PRO A 135 34.37 -12.98 -13.66
CA PRO A 135 33.32 -13.39 -12.75
C PRO A 135 32.06 -12.54 -12.93
N VAL A 136 30.89 -13.16 -12.75
CA VAL A 136 29.58 -12.51 -12.95
C VAL A 136 29.30 -11.33 -12.00
N THR A 137 30.07 -11.17 -10.92
CA THR A 137 29.89 -10.08 -9.95
C THR A 137 30.54 -8.76 -10.36
N GLU A 138 31.37 -8.76 -11.40
CA GLU A 138 32.05 -7.56 -11.89
C GLU A 138 31.11 -6.68 -12.73
N LYS A 139 31.29 -5.36 -12.64
CA LYS A 139 30.47 -4.40 -13.39
C LYS A 139 30.65 -4.53 -14.90
N GLU A 140 31.87 -4.85 -15.34
CA GLU A 140 32.21 -5.05 -16.75
C GLU A 140 31.44 -6.21 -17.35
N PHE A 141 31.32 -7.33 -16.63
CA PHE A 141 30.50 -8.46 -17.06
C PHE A 141 29.04 -8.08 -17.27
N VAL A 142 28.45 -7.30 -16.35
CA VAL A 142 27.05 -6.85 -16.47
C VAL A 142 26.86 -5.90 -17.67
N ALA A 143 27.83 -5.02 -17.93
CA ALA A 143 27.79 -4.12 -19.09
C ALA A 143 27.84 -4.91 -20.41
N HIS A 144 28.80 -5.83 -20.55
CA HIS A 144 28.90 -6.68 -21.74
C HIS A 144 27.74 -7.68 -21.87
N LEU A 145 27.11 -8.10 -20.77
CA LEU A 145 25.88 -8.91 -20.83
C LEU A 145 24.68 -8.11 -21.37
N ASN A 146 24.55 -6.83 -21.01
CA ASN A 146 23.53 -5.95 -21.59
C ASN A 146 23.75 -5.75 -23.09
N GLU A 147 25.01 -5.51 -23.49
CA GLU A 147 25.39 -5.43 -24.90
C GLU A 147 25.09 -6.73 -25.65
N LEU A 148 25.39 -7.89 -25.05
CA LEU A 148 25.04 -9.21 -25.61
C LEU A 148 23.53 -9.36 -25.79
N ASN A 149 22.74 -8.95 -24.80
CA ASN A 149 21.29 -9.03 -24.87
C ASN A 149 20.73 -8.14 -26.00
N HIS A 150 21.27 -6.93 -26.16
CA HIS A 150 20.91 -6.04 -27.26
C HIS A 150 21.23 -6.67 -28.62
N LYS A 151 22.46 -7.18 -28.81
CA LYS A 151 22.88 -7.85 -30.05
C LYS A 151 22.07 -9.12 -30.35
N LEU A 152 21.72 -9.91 -29.33
CA LEU A 152 20.85 -11.07 -29.48
C LEU A 152 19.43 -10.69 -29.92
N ASN A 153 18.87 -9.59 -29.39
CA ASN A 153 17.55 -9.11 -29.79
C ASN A 153 17.56 -8.54 -31.21
N LEU A 154 18.58 -7.74 -31.57
CA LEU A 154 18.77 -7.27 -32.93
C LEU A 154 18.89 -8.44 -33.92
N MET A 155 19.62 -9.51 -33.57
CA MET A 155 19.71 -10.69 -34.43
C MET A 155 18.37 -11.42 -34.57
N LYS A 156 17.55 -11.50 -33.51
CA LYS A 156 16.19 -12.04 -33.59
C LYS A 156 15.31 -11.22 -34.55
N GLU A 157 15.46 -9.89 -34.58
CA GLU A 157 14.74 -8.99 -35.49
C GLU A 157 15.28 -9.07 -36.93
N LEU A 158 16.60 -9.18 -37.09
CA LEU A 158 17.29 -9.24 -38.37
C LEU A 158 17.22 -10.60 -39.06
N ASN A 159 16.88 -11.68 -38.34
CA ASN A 159 16.68 -13.02 -38.90
C ASN A 159 15.63 -13.09 -40.03
N PHE A 160 14.84 -12.03 -40.25
CA PHE A 160 13.99 -11.87 -41.42
C PHE A 160 14.75 -11.55 -42.73
N LYS A 161 16.05 -11.21 -42.66
CA LYS A 161 16.90 -10.88 -43.81
C LYS A 161 18.06 -11.89 -43.86
N GLU A 162 17.98 -12.87 -44.77
CA GLU A 162 18.98 -13.94 -44.99
C GLU A 162 20.36 -13.42 -45.46
N SER A 163 21.07 -12.68 -44.61
CA SER A 163 22.44 -12.22 -44.88
C SER A 163 23.47 -13.23 -44.35
N LYS A 164 24.49 -13.55 -45.15
CA LYS A 164 25.59 -14.46 -44.76
C LYS A 164 26.36 -13.96 -43.53
N SER A 165 26.57 -12.64 -43.42
CA SER A 165 27.23 -12.04 -42.25
C SER A 165 26.43 -12.24 -40.95
N SER A 166 25.11 -12.31 -41.05
CA SER A 166 24.23 -12.61 -39.90
C SER A 166 24.40 -14.06 -39.43
N GLN A 167 24.64 -14.99 -40.34
CA GLN A 167 24.83 -16.41 -40.02
C GLN A 167 26.17 -16.65 -39.31
N ASP A 168 27.25 -16.01 -39.77
CA ASP A 168 28.59 -16.15 -39.17
C ASP A 168 28.63 -15.62 -37.72
N VAL A 169 28.05 -14.45 -37.47
CA VAL A 169 27.99 -13.86 -36.12
C VAL A 169 26.97 -14.59 -35.25
N SER A 170 25.90 -15.16 -35.83
CA SER A 170 24.88 -15.89 -35.08
C SER A 170 25.47 -17.07 -34.32
N ASP A 171 26.35 -17.87 -34.93
CA ASP A 171 26.98 -19.00 -34.23
C ASP A 171 27.82 -18.53 -33.02
N VAL A 172 28.59 -17.46 -33.17
CA VAL A 172 29.39 -16.87 -32.07
C VAL A 172 28.48 -16.34 -30.96
N LEU A 173 27.43 -15.59 -31.30
CA LEU A 173 26.46 -15.07 -30.32
C LEU A 173 25.71 -16.19 -29.59
N GLN A 174 25.34 -17.28 -30.28
CA GLN A 174 24.71 -18.43 -29.64
C GLN A 174 25.67 -19.14 -28.67
N LYS A 175 26.94 -19.30 -29.04
CA LYS A 175 27.95 -19.87 -28.14
C LYS A 175 28.19 -18.99 -26.92
N LEU A 176 28.28 -17.67 -27.11
CA LEU A 176 28.37 -16.70 -26.00
C LEU A 176 27.12 -16.74 -25.12
N LYS A 177 25.92 -16.81 -25.71
CA LYS A 177 24.66 -16.99 -24.99
C LYS A 177 24.72 -18.22 -24.08
N ILE A 178 25.10 -19.38 -24.61
CA ILE A 178 25.18 -20.63 -23.83
C ILE A 178 26.17 -20.49 -22.68
N LYS A 179 27.36 -19.90 -22.92
CA LYS A 179 28.36 -19.69 -21.86
C LYS A 179 27.86 -18.73 -20.78
N ALA A 180 27.32 -17.58 -21.17
CA ALA A 180 26.76 -16.59 -20.25
C ALA A 180 25.65 -17.23 -19.40
N MET A 181 24.71 -17.93 -20.02
CA MET A 181 23.64 -18.67 -19.35
C MET A 181 24.16 -19.67 -18.32
N SER A 182 25.20 -20.44 -18.67
CA SER A 182 25.83 -21.39 -17.76
C SER A 182 26.41 -20.69 -16.52
N LYS A 183 27.14 -19.59 -16.69
CA LYS A 183 27.69 -18.79 -15.58
C LYS A 183 26.59 -18.19 -14.71
N LEU A 184 25.57 -17.59 -15.32
CA LEU A 184 24.46 -16.98 -14.58
C LEU A 184 23.67 -18.01 -13.78
N ARG A 185 23.37 -19.18 -14.38
CA ARG A 185 22.73 -20.30 -13.69
C ARG A 185 23.54 -20.75 -12.48
N LEU A 186 24.85 -20.97 -12.65
CA LEU A 186 25.73 -21.37 -11.54
C LEU A 186 25.69 -20.38 -10.38
N TYR A 187 25.77 -19.08 -10.68
CA TYR A 187 25.69 -18.04 -9.66
C TYR A 187 24.35 -18.02 -8.93
N LEU A 188 23.24 -18.03 -9.66
CA LEU A 188 21.90 -18.02 -9.05
C LEU A 188 21.67 -19.26 -8.20
N MET A 189 22.08 -20.44 -8.67
CA MET A 189 22.02 -21.66 -7.88
C MET A 189 22.90 -21.58 -6.62
N GLU A 190 24.11 -21.02 -6.71
CA GLU A 190 24.97 -20.81 -5.55
C GLU A 190 24.32 -19.88 -4.50
N GLN A 191 23.65 -18.81 -4.94
CA GLN A 191 22.88 -17.95 -4.04
C GLN A 191 21.70 -18.70 -3.40
N ILE A 192 20.99 -19.53 -4.16
CA ILE A 192 19.90 -20.36 -3.64
C ILE A 192 20.42 -21.35 -2.58
N TYR A 193 21.58 -21.97 -2.81
CA TYR A 193 22.17 -22.89 -1.84
C TYR A 193 22.64 -22.20 -0.56
N LYS A 194 22.96 -20.90 -0.58
CA LYS A 194 23.31 -20.14 0.63
C LYS A 194 22.14 -20.07 1.62
N PHE A 195 20.89 -20.13 1.17
CA PHE A 195 19.72 -20.18 2.07
C PHE A 195 19.69 -21.45 2.93
N ARG A 196 20.31 -22.54 2.49
CA ARG A 196 20.33 -23.81 3.23
C ARG A 196 21.26 -23.77 4.45
N LYS A 197 22.10 -22.73 4.59
CA LYS A 197 22.99 -22.60 5.74
C LYS A 197 22.17 -22.33 7.01
N PRO A 198 22.41 -23.09 8.11
CA PRO A 198 21.74 -22.84 9.38
C PRO A 198 21.99 -21.40 9.87
N MET A 199 20.96 -20.76 10.43
CA MET A 199 21.02 -19.38 10.94
C MET A 199 21.39 -18.32 9.89
N ALA A 200 21.26 -18.62 8.60
CA ALA A 200 21.42 -17.61 7.56
C ALA A 200 20.32 -16.55 7.69
N ASN A 201 20.72 -15.26 7.68
CA ASN A 201 19.76 -14.19 7.46
C ASN A 201 19.30 -14.24 6.00
N TYR A 202 18.08 -14.72 5.76
CA TYR A 202 17.51 -14.88 4.42
C TYR A 202 17.47 -13.56 3.63
N GLN A 203 17.49 -12.40 4.30
CA GLN A 203 17.53 -11.10 3.65
C GLN A 203 18.83 -10.86 2.87
N ILE A 204 19.96 -11.37 3.35
CA ILE A 204 21.27 -11.08 2.74
C ILE A 204 21.35 -11.69 1.33
N PRO A 205 21.07 -13.01 1.13
CA PRO A 205 21.09 -13.58 -0.21
C PRO A 205 19.94 -13.06 -1.10
N GLN A 206 18.75 -12.77 -0.55
CA GLN A 206 17.66 -12.15 -1.32
C GLN A 206 18.04 -10.79 -1.89
N ASN A 207 18.63 -9.91 -1.07
CA ASN A 207 19.11 -8.60 -1.54
C ASN A 207 20.23 -8.72 -2.57
N ALA A 208 21.11 -9.72 -2.42
CA ALA A 208 22.14 -10.00 -3.42
C ALA A 208 21.53 -10.45 -4.77
N MET A 209 20.51 -11.29 -4.74
CA MET A 209 19.79 -11.72 -5.94
C MET A 209 19.02 -10.55 -6.59
N LEU A 210 18.35 -9.70 -5.79
CA LEU A 210 17.65 -8.51 -6.29
C LEU A 210 18.60 -7.53 -7.00
N LYS A 211 19.81 -7.33 -6.46
CA LYS A 211 20.83 -6.49 -7.10
C LYS A 211 21.16 -6.95 -8.53
N TYR A 212 21.13 -8.26 -8.77
CA TYR A 212 21.40 -8.85 -10.08
C TYR A 212 20.14 -9.42 -10.75
N LYS A 213 18.99 -8.78 -10.54
CA LYS A 213 17.70 -9.13 -11.17
C LYS A 213 17.80 -9.33 -12.69
N PHE A 214 18.61 -8.52 -13.37
CA PHE A 214 18.84 -8.61 -14.81
C PHE A 214 19.32 -10.01 -15.25
N PHE A 215 20.01 -10.76 -14.39
CA PHE A 215 20.45 -12.12 -14.71
C PHE A 215 19.26 -13.05 -14.95
N PHE A 216 18.23 -12.97 -14.12
CA PHE A 216 17.03 -13.78 -14.30
C PHE A 216 16.24 -13.33 -15.54
N GLU A 217 16.13 -12.03 -15.79
CA GLU A 217 15.49 -11.48 -16.99
C GLU A 217 16.17 -11.94 -18.29
N PHE A 218 17.51 -11.94 -18.31
CA PHE A 218 18.31 -12.44 -19.43
C PHE A 218 18.07 -13.93 -19.68
N ILE A 219 18.01 -14.74 -18.61
CA ILE A 219 17.73 -16.18 -18.70
C ILE A 219 16.31 -16.40 -19.24
N LEU A 220 15.31 -15.70 -18.69
CA LEU A 220 13.91 -15.84 -19.07
C LEU A 220 13.65 -15.48 -20.54
N SER A 221 14.36 -14.47 -21.05
CA SER A 221 14.22 -13.99 -22.44
C SER A 221 14.85 -14.93 -23.47
N ASN A 222 15.76 -15.81 -23.05
CA ASN A 222 16.54 -16.67 -23.94
C ASN A 222 16.23 -18.16 -23.79
N GLU A 223 16.08 -18.69 -22.57
CA GLU A 223 15.83 -20.10 -22.27
C GLU A 223 14.86 -20.27 -21.08
N ARG A 224 13.57 -20.42 -21.38
CA ARG A 224 12.52 -20.51 -20.36
C ARG A 224 12.65 -21.74 -19.44
N ILE A 225 13.16 -22.85 -19.95
CA ILE A 225 13.34 -24.10 -19.18
C ILE A 225 14.33 -23.89 -18.03
N VAL A 226 15.44 -23.20 -18.30
CA VAL A 226 16.46 -22.90 -17.28
C VAL A 226 15.93 -21.91 -16.24
N ALA A 227 15.15 -20.92 -16.66
CA ALA A 227 14.49 -20.00 -15.74
C ALA A 227 13.53 -20.74 -14.79
N GLN A 228 12.75 -21.68 -15.33
CA GLN A 228 11.82 -22.49 -14.54
C GLN A 228 12.55 -23.43 -13.58
N GLU A 229 13.68 -24.01 -13.98
CA GLU A 229 14.55 -24.81 -13.10
C GLU A 229 15.01 -23.98 -11.88
N ILE A 230 15.54 -22.77 -12.10
CA ILE A 230 16.01 -21.87 -11.03
C ILE A 230 14.84 -21.49 -10.11
N CYS A 231 13.67 -21.20 -10.68
CA CYS A 231 12.47 -20.87 -9.92
C CYS A 231 12.03 -22.05 -9.04
N ASN A 232 11.94 -23.26 -9.60
CA ASN A 232 11.55 -24.46 -8.87
C ASN A 232 12.54 -24.79 -7.73
N GLU A 233 13.85 -24.67 -7.98
CA GLU A 233 14.87 -24.94 -6.95
C GLU A 233 14.79 -23.91 -5.80
N TYR A 234 14.49 -22.64 -6.11
CA TYR A 234 14.22 -21.61 -5.11
C TYR A 234 12.98 -21.96 -4.28
N VAL A 235 11.87 -22.27 -4.94
CA VAL A 235 10.59 -22.64 -4.30
C VAL A 235 10.77 -23.84 -3.37
N ASP A 236 11.40 -24.91 -3.85
CA ASP A 236 11.63 -26.12 -3.07
C ASP A 236 12.53 -25.87 -1.86
N THR A 237 13.54 -25.01 -2.02
CA THR A 237 14.45 -24.65 -0.93
C THR A 237 13.74 -23.80 0.12
N MET A 238 13.08 -22.71 -0.29
CA MET A 238 12.39 -21.80 0.63
C MET A 238 11.19 -22.45 1.31
N SER A 239 10.42 -23.26 0.59
CA SER A 239 9.29 -24.00 1.17
C SER A 239 9.72 -24.90 2.34
N LYS A 240 10.84 -25.63 2.18
CA LYS A 240 11.40 -26.49 3.24
C LYS A 240 11.93 -25.68 4.41
N ILE A 241 12.59 -24.55 4.14
CA ILE A 241 13.18 -23.68 5.16
C ILE A 241 12.07 -23.06 6.02
N TYR A 242 11.07 -22.41 5.41
CA TYR A 242 9.97 -21.80 6.15
C TYR A 242 9.18 -22.83 6.95
N TYR A 243 8.85 -23.97 6.34
CA TYR A 243 8.13 -25.03 7.04
C TYR A 243 8.93 -25.54 8.26
N SER A 244 10.23 -25.80 8.11
CA SER A 244 11.09 -26.25 9.21
C SER A 244 11.20 -25.20 10.32
N TYR A 245 11.38 -23.93 9.94
CA TYR A 245 11.43 -22.81 10.87
C TYR A 245 10.15 -22.70 11.69
N PHE A 246 8.99 -22.58 11.05
CA PHE A 246 7.71 -22.43 11.74
C PHE A 246 7.32 -23.67 12.53
N LYS A 247 7.63 -24.89 12.04
CA LYS A 247 7.41 -26.12 12.79
C LYS A 247 8.20 -26.15 14.10
N SER A 248 9.49 -25.81 14.04
CA SER A 248 10.35 -25.75 15.22
C SER A 248 9.92 -24.62 16.16
N TYR A 249 9.58 -23.45 15.59
CA TYR A 249 9.16 -22.28 16.33
C TYR A 249 7.86 -22.53 17.09
N SER A 250 6.83 -23.04 16.41
CA SER A 250 5.52 -23.38 16.98
C SER A 250 5.64 -24.40 18.12
N THR A 251 6.45 -25.45 17.92
CA THR A 251 6.69 -26.48 18.95
C THR A 251 7.34 -25.88 20.19
N ARG A 252 8.34 -25.01 20.02
CA ARG A 252 9.03 -24.34 21.13
C ARG A 252 8.12 -23.32 21.82
N LEU A 253 7.33 -22.55 21.08
CA LEU A 253 6.35 -21.64 21.66
C LEU A 253 5.30 -22.38 22.48
N GLY A 254 4.80 -23.53 21.98
CA GLY A 254 3.84 -24.37 22.70
C GLY A 254 4.35 -24.81 24.08
N SER A 255 5.66 -25.02 24.23
CA SER A 255 6.28 -25.36 25.52
C SER A 255 6.29 -24.23 26.55
N LEU A 256 6.01 -22.99 26.14
CA LEU A 256 5.94 -21.80 27.00
C LEU A 256 4.50 -21.42 27.39
N LYS A 257 3.50 -22.14 26.88
CA LYS A 257 2.09 -21.95 27.25
C LYS A 257 1.89 -22.28 28.73
N PHE A 258 0.96 -21.59 29.39
CA PHE A 258 0.48 -22.00 30.71
C PHE A 258 -0.02 -23.46 30.70
N GLU A 259 0.28 -24.20 31.77
CA GLU A 259 0.01 -25.64 31.90
C GLU A 259 -1.47 -25.94 32.20
N GLU A 260 -2.14 -25.09 32.99
CA GLU A 260 -3.58 -25.21 33.24
C GLU A 260 -4.37 -24.53 32.11
N ALA A 261 -5.16 -25.32 31.37
CA ALA A 261 -6.10 -24.83 30.38
C ALA A 261 -7.51 -24.67 30.97
N VAL A 262 -8.25 -23.66 30.52
CA VAL A 262 -9.67 -23.48 30.84
C VAL A 262 -10.44 -24.65 30.28
N SER A 263 -11.23 -25.30 31.13
CA SER A 263 -11.98 -26.51 30.82
C SER A 263 -13.49 -26.26 30.79
N LYS A 264 -14.26 -27.29 30.46
CA LYS A 264 -15.73 -27.25 30.54
C LYS A 264 -16.25 -26.99 31.96
N ASP A 265 -15.44 -27.27 32.98
CA ASP A 265 -15.80 -27.07 34.39
C ASP A 265 -15.61 -25.61 34.85
N ASP A 266 -15.08 -24.74 33.99
CA ASP A 266 -14.82 -23.33 34.27
C ASP A 266 -15.85 -22.38 33.61
N LEU A 267 -17.00 -22.90 33.17
CA LEU A 267 -18.10 -22.09 32.61
C LEU A 267 -18.69 -21.11 33.64
N MET A 268 -19.26 -20.01 33.14
CA MET A 268 -19.65 -18.86 33.96
C MET A 268 -20.60 -19.21 35.12
N GLY A 269 -21.61 -20.06 34.87
CA GLY A 269 -22.64 -20.48 35.82
C GLY A 269 -22.28 -21.68 36.71
N LEU A 270 -21.11 -22.28 36.56
CA LEU A 270 -20.70 -23.41 37.40
C LEU A 270 -20.21 -22.94 38.78
N ASP A 271 -20.43 -23.81 39.76
CA ASP A 271 -20.11 -23.56 41.16
C ASP A 271 -18.62 -23.84 41.45
N ASP A 272 -17.92 -22.84 42.00
CA ASP A 272 -16.52 -22.94 42.43
C ASP A 272 -16.37 -23.54 43.85
N SER A 273 -17.49 -23.80 44.54
CA SER A 273 -17.55 -24.19 45.96
C SER A 273 -17.64 -25.70 46.23
N GLY A 274 -17.69 -26.54 45.19
CA GLY A 274 -17.72 -28.00 45.33
C GLY A 274 -16.49 -28.58 46.07
N PRO A 275 -16.64 -29.67 46.85
CA PRO A 275 -15.54 -30.28 47.59
C PRO A 275 -14.52 -30.88 46.62
N LYS A 276 -13.35 -30.24 46.50
CA LYS A 276 -12.23 -30.77 45.73
C LYS A 276 -11.73 -32.05 46.41
N GLY A 277 -11.79 -33.17 45.68
CA GLY A 277 -11.36 -34.48 46.17
C GLY A 277 -9.93 -34.45 46.72
N ILE A 278 -9.71 -35.21 47.80
CA ILE A 278 -8.49 -35.25 48.63
C ILE A 278 -7.21 -35.65 47.85
N PHE A 279 -7.33 -36.06 46.58
CA PHE A 279 -6.21 -36.39 45.68
C PHE A 279 -5.75 -35.23 44.77
N SER A 280 -6.39 -34.06 44.82
CA SER A 280 -5.96 -32.84 44.10
C SER A 280 -4.99 -32.01 44.96
N LYS A 281 -3.86 -32.59 45.37
CA LYS A 281 -2.79 -31.81 46.04
C LYS A 281 -2.04 -31.00 44.97
N THR A 282 -1.89 -29.69 45.27
CA THR A 282 -1.09 -28.67 44.56
C THR A 282 -1.55 -28.23 43.17
N SER A 283 -2.79 -27.70 43.04
CA SER A 283 -3.04 -26.66 42.01
C SER A 283 -2.56 -25.33 42.59
N SER A 284 -1.39 -24.85 42.16
CA SER A 284 -0.90 -23.52 42.53
C SER A 284 -1.97 -22.46 42.28
N LEU A 285 -2.03 -21.46 43.16
CA LEU A 285 -2.92 -20.31 43.12
C LEU A 285 -3.33 -19.84 41.71
N LYS A 286 -4.54 -20.27 41.32
CA LYS A 286 -5.61 -19.52 40.64
C LYS A 286 -5.14 -18.40 39.69
N ASN A 287 -4.98 -18.74 38.41
CA ASN A 287 -5.30 -17.82 37.31
C ASN A 287 -6.77 -17.97 36.86
N LYS A 288 -7.62 -18.68 37.62
CA LYS A 288 -9.06 -18.79 37.32
C LYS A 288 -9.78 -17.43 37.30
N SER A 289 -9.26 -16.42 38.00
CA SER A 289 -9.76 -15.05 37.93
C SER A 289 -9.53 -14.37 36.57
N THR A 290 -8.66 -14.90 35.70
CA THR A 290 -8.36 -14.30 34.39
C THR A 290 -9.15 -14.88 33.22
N VAL A 291 -10.02 -15.87 33.46
CA VAL A 291 -10.83 -16.50 32.39
C VAL A 291 -11.86 -15.53 31.83
N PHE A 292 -12.47 -14.74 32.71
CA PHE A 292 -13.51 -13.78 32.37
C PHE A 292 -13.02 -12.33 32.43
N SER A 293 -11.75 -12.10 32.75
CA SER A 293 -11.16 -10.76 32.84
C SER A 293 -10.07 -10.58 31.79
N ILE A 294 -10.06 -9.43 31.10
CA ILE A 294 -9.03 -9.13 30.10
C ILE A 294 -7.67 -8.81 30.71
N GLY A 295 -7.60 -7.97 31.76
CA GLY A 295 -6.34 -7.51 32.35
C GLY A 295 -5.32 -7.06 31.30
N ASP A 296 -4.05 -7.39 31.50
CA ASP A 296 -2.95 -7.06 30.57
C ASP A 296 -2.98 -7.86 29.25
N ARG A 297 -3.87 -8.87 29.13
CA ARG A 297 -3.99 -9.70 27.94
C ARG A 297 -4.44 -8.90 26.73
N GLY A 298 -5.16 -7.80 26.94
CA GLY A 298 -5.61 -6.90 25.88
C GLY A 298 -4.48 -6.15 25.17
N GLU A 299 -3.31 -6.01 25.81
CA GLU A 299 -2.17 -5.28 25.23
C GLU A 299 -1.64 -5.91 23.93
N VAL A 300 -1.90 -7.21 23.71
CA VAL A 300 -1.56 -7.94 22.47
C VAL A 300 -2.15 -7.27 21.21
N LEU A 301 -3.27 -6.56 21.35
CA LEU A 301 -3.96 -5.87 20.26
C LEU A 301 -3.46 -4.44 20.01
N ASN A 302 -2.77 -3.84 20.98
CA ASN A 302 -2.41 -2.42 21.00
C ASN A 302 -0.89 -2.27 21.05
N GLN A 303 -0.33 -1.88 22.21
CA GLN A 303 1.10 -1.57 22.36
C GLN A 303 1.98 -2.73 21.96
N GLN A 304 1.51 -3.94 22.27
CA GLN A 304 2.29 -5.09 21.91
C GLN A 304 2.17 -5.36 20.42
N LEU A 305 1.11 -5.07 19.65
CA LEU A 305 0.82 -5.62 18.30
C LEU A 305 2.02 -5.85 17.35
N GLU A 306 3.02 -4.97 17.33
CA GLU A 306 4.24 -5.07 16.50
C GLU A 306 5.55 -5.30 17.30
N ALA A 307 5.44 -5.48 18.62
CA ALA A 307 6.54 -5.85 19.52
C ALA A 307 7.33 -7.07 19.03
N PRO A 308 8.63 -7.16 19.39
CA PRO A 308 9.50 -8.25 18.99
C PRO A 308 8.92 -9.63 19.29
N ILE A 309 9.14 -10.56 18.36
CA ILE A 309 8.68 -11.93 18.51
C ILE A 309 9.32 -12.58 19.74
N ILE A 310 8.58 -13.46 20.42
CA ILE A 310 9.06 -14.24 21.55
C ILE A 310 10.17 -15.17 21.05
N VAL A 311 11.36 -15.06 21.66
CA VAL A 311 12.50 -15.94 21.40
C VAL A 311 12.50 -17.06 22.43
N PRO A 312 12.11 -18.30 22.08
CA PRO A 312 11.73 -19.29 23.08
C PRO A 312 12.85 -19.69 24.04
N HIS A 313 14.10 -19.75 23.55
CA HIS A 313 15.26 -20.11 24.38
C HIS A 313 15.61 -19.04 25.42
N ALA A 314 15.30 -17.77 25.14
CA ALA A 314 15.57 -16.67 26.07
C ALA A 314 14.47 -16.53 27.15
N GLN A 315 13.30 -17.12 26.92
CA GLN A 315 12.08 -16.87 27.69
C GLN A 315 11.57 -18.12 28.44
N GLN A 316 12.41 -19.14 28.63
CA GLN A 316 12.02 -20.44 29.23
C GLN A 316 11.45 -20.34 30.66
N LYS A 317 11.78 -19.27 31.39
CA LYS A 317 11.28 -19.03 32.75
C LYS A 317 9.89 -18.40 32.80
N PHE A 318 9.42 -17.87 31.67
CA PHE A 318 8.13 -17.19 31.57
C PHE A 318 7.10 -18.11 30.94
N ARG A 319 5.87 -18.01 31.43
CA ARG A 319 4.70 -18.67 30.85
C ARG A 319 3.79 -17.63 30.23
N TYR A 320 3.19 -17.96 29.10
CA TYR A 320 2.38 -17.03 28.31
C TYR A 320 0.97 -17.57 28.09
N ALA A 321 0.01 -16.64 28.01
CA ALA A 321 -1.32 -16.94 27.52
C ALA A 321 -1.26 -17.24 26.01
N TYR A 322 -2.22 -18.04 25.52
CA TYR A 322 -2.15 -18.56 24.16
C TYR A 322 -2.18 -17.43 23.12
N GLU A 323 -3.02 -16.42 23.31
CA GLU A 323 -3.13 -15.29 22.39
C GLU A 323 -1.79 -14.54 22.22
N ALA A 324 -0.93 -14.52 23.24
CA ALA A 324 0.40 -13.89 23.15
C ALA A 324 1.36 -14.72 22.28
N LEU A 325 1.29 -16.06 22.40
CA LEU A 325 2.05 -16.99 21.57
C LEU A 325 1.55 -16.93 20.11
N PHE A 326 0.23 -17.00 19.92
CA PHE A 326 -0.42 -16.88 18.62
C PHE A 326 -0.05 -15.56 17.96
N ARG A 327 -0.15 -14.45 18.69
CA ARG A 327 0.28 -13.12 18.26
C ARG A 327 1.73 -13.10 17.76
N SER A 328 2.66 -13.73 18.48
CA SER A 328 4.08 -13.80 18.11
C SER A 328 4.30 -14.64 16.86
N GLU A 329 3.61 -15.77 16.74
CA GLU A 329 3.67 -16.66 15.59
C GLU A 329 3.11 -16.01 14.32
N GLN A 330 1.94 -15.38 14.42
CA GLN A 330 1.31 -14.69 13.30
C GLN A 330 2.10 -13.44 12.87
N TYR A 331 2.68 -12.68 13.81
CA TYR A 331 3.54 -11.56 13.45
C TYR A 331 4.79 -12.00 12.69
N ALA A 332 5.44 -13.08 13.16
CA ALA A 332 6.57 -13.68 12.46
C ALA A 332 6.17 -14.14 11.05
N LEU A 333 4.98 -14.74 10.89
CA LEU A 333 4.46 -15.14 9.58
C LEU A 333 4.26 -13.92 8.67
N VAL A 334 3.60 -12.87 9.14
CA VAL A 334 3.37 -11.66 8.33
C VAL A 334 4.68 -11.06 7.86
N ASP A 335 5.67 -10.91 8.75
CA ASP A 335 6.95 -10.29 8.39
C ASP A 335 7.70 -11.09 7.33
N ASN A 336 7.72 -12.42 7.45
CA ASN A 336 8.37 -13.30 6.48
C ASN A 336 7.58 -13.39 5.17
N ALA A 337 6.26 -13.53 5.24
CA ALA A 337 5.38 -13.66 4.08
C ALA A 337 5.34 -12.38 3.23
N CYS A 338 5.26 -11.21 3.85
CA CYS A 338 5.29 -9.94 3.12
C CYS A 338 6.60 -9.76 2.36
N ARG A 339 7.74 -10.04 3.01
CA ARG A 339 9.05 -9.95 2.37
C ARG A 339 9.19 -10.95 1.23
N GLU A 340 8.79 -12.19 1.45
CA GLU A 340 8.85 -13.24 0.44
C GLU A 340 7.99 -12.90 -0.77
N TYR A 341 6.76 -12.44 -0.56
CA TYR A 341 5.86 -12.06 -1.66
C TYR A 341 6.43 -10.89 -2.49
N LEU A 342 6.97 -9.86 -1.84
CA LEU A 342 7.59 -8.73 -2.53
C LEU A 342 8.84 -9.16 -3.30
N PHE A 343 9.70 -9.98 -2.69
CA PHE A 343 10.87 -10.56 -3.35
C PHE A 343 10.46 -11.37 -4.59
N VAL A 344 9.50 -12.27 -4.44
CA VAL A 344 9.04 -13.14 -5.52
C VAL A 344 8.46 -12.34 -6.68
N THR A 345 7.62 -11.35 -6.37
CA THR A 345 7.01 -10.45 -7.36
C THR A 345 8.08 -9.67 -8.13
N ASP A 346 9.09 -9.16 -7.43
CA ASP A 346 10.13 -8.33 -8.04
C ASP A 346 11.17 -9.16 -8.81
N PHE A 347 11.76 -10.18 -8.18
CA PHE A 347 12.84 -10.97 -8.75
C PHE A 347 12.38 -11.86 -9.92
N PHE A 348 11.26 -12.57 -9.76
CA PHE A 348 10.71 -13.46 -10.81
C PHE A 348 9.83 -12.73 -11.82
N ILE A 349 9.61 -11.41 -11.66
CA ILE A 349 8.85 -10.56 -12.59
C ILE A 349 7.42 -11.10 -12.81
N VAL A 350 6.80 -11.59 -11.74
CA VAL A 350 5.43 -12.12 -11.75
C VAL A 350 4.48 -11.13 -11.07
N ARG A 351 3.22 -11.08 -11.51
CA ARG A 351 2.18 -10.21 -10.91
C ARG A 351 0.84 -10.92 -10.83
N GLY A 352 -0.03 -10.47 -9.92
CA GLY A 352 -1.39 -10.97 -9.76
C GLY A 352 -1.43 -12.48 -9.47
N ALA A 353 -2.20 -13.24 -10.25
CA ALA A 353 -2.43 -14.67 -10.02
C ALA A 353 -1.14 -15.51 -10.05
N GLN A 354 -0.17 -15.19 -10.92
CA GLN A 354 1.09 -15.94 -10.99
C GLN A 354 1.94 -15.73 -9.74
N ALA A 355 1.98 -14.50 -9.21
CA ALA A 355 2.66 -14.21 -7.96
C ALA A 355 2.01 -14.95 -6.79
N GLN A 356 0.68 -15.01 -6.77
CA GLN A 356 -0.07 -15.77 -5.77
C GLN A 356 0.22 -17.27 -5.83
N GLU A 357 0.24 -17.86 -7.02
CA GLU A 357 0.53 -19.28 -7.21
C GLU A 357 1.93 -19.62 -6.70
N LEU A 358 2.94 -18.82 -7.09
CA LEU A 358 4.32 -19.02 -6.66
C LEU A 358 4.48 -18.86 -5.15
N PHE A 359 3.83 -17.85 -4.56
CA PHE A 359 3.75 -17.67 -3.11
C PHE A 359 3.12 -18.87 -2.41
N ASN A 360 2.01 -19.42 -2.95
CA ASN A 360 1.34 -20.58 -2.39
C ASN A 360 2.23 -21.84 -2.45
N GLN A 361 3.05 -22.01 -3.49
CA GLN A 361 4.00 -23.13 -3.55
C GLN A 361 5.08 -23.01 -2.46
N ILE A 362 5.52 -21.79 -2.15
CA ILE A 362 6.53 -21.52 -1.11
C ILE A 362 5.92 -21.66 0.29
N MET A 363 4.89 -20.86 0.60
CA MET A 363 4.34 -20.71 1.95
C MET A 363 3.19 -21.68 2.27
N GLY A 364 2.59 -22.34 1.27
CA GLY A 364 1.36 -23.13 1.46
C GLY A 364 1.47 -24.24 2.51
N LYS A 365 2.61 -24.95 2.55
CA LYS A 365 2.86 -25.99 3.57
C LYS A 365 2.96 -25.40 4.97
N THR A 366 3.57 -24.22 5.08
CA THR A 366 3.72 -23.47 6.32
C THR A 366 2.37 -22.97 6.82
N THR A 367 1.58 -22.31 5.96
CA THR A 367 0.25 -21.83 6.33
C THR A 367 -0.69 -22.97 6.71
N ALA A 368 -0.63 -24.11 6.01
CA ALA A 368 -1.41 -25.29 6.35
C ALA A 368 -1.04 -25.89 7.72
N LEU A 369 0.26 -25.91 8.06
CA LEU A 369 0.72 -26.31 9.39
C LEU A 369 0.15 -25.42 10.49
N LEU A 370 0.20 -24.10 10.30
CA LEU A 370 -0.29 -23.13 11.29
C LEU A 370 -1.80 -23.21 11.47
N ILE A 371 -2.57 -23.39 10.38
CA ILE A 371 -4.01 -23.65 10.44
C ILE A 371 -4.28 -24.90 11.29
N LYS A 372 -3.57 -26.01 11.02
CA LYS A 372 -3.74 -27.27 11.78
C LYS A 372 -3.40 -27.13 13.26
N ASN A 373 -2.35 -26.39 13.59
CA ASN A 373 -1.97 -26.12 14.98
C ASN A 373 -3.06 -25.31 15.71
N LEU A 374 -3.65 -24.32 15.02
CA LEU A 374 -4.77 -23.55 15.54
C LEU A 374 -6.01 -24.43 15.73
N GLU A 375 -6.39 -25.23 14.73
CA GLU A 375 -7.52 -26.18 14.83
C GLU A 375 -7.39 -27.06 16.07
N THR A 376 -6.19 -27.62 16.30
CA THR A 376 -5.90 -28.46 17.46
C THR A 376 -6.10 -27.71 18.79
N TYR A 377 -5.68 -26.45 18.86
CA TYR A 377 -5.90 -25.63 20.06
C TYR A 377 -7.38 -25.27 20.25
N VAL A 378 -8.05 -24.87 19.18
CA VAL A 378 -9.43 -24.35 19.22
C VAL A 378 -10.41 -25.43 19.65
N GLN A 379 -10.23 -26.69 19.22
CA GLN A 379 -11.12 -27.81 19.58
C GLN A 379 -11.38 -27.95 21.08
N ASP A 380 -10.34 -27.78 21.91
CA ASP A 380 -10.41 -27.95 23.36
C ASP A 380 -10.36 -26.64 24.15
N CYS A 381 -10.42 -25.49 23.47
CA CYS A 381 -10.39 -24.19 24.14
C CYS A 381 -11.78 -23.80 24.67
N TYR A 382 -11.86 -23.40 25.93
CA TYR A 382 -13.04 -22.83 26.58
C TYR A 382 -12.83 -21.36 27.02
N ASP A 383 -11.65 -20.78 26.75
CA ASP A 383 -11.37 -19.37 27.01
C ASP A 383 -11.93 -18.50 25.86
N THR A 384 -13.09 -17.93 26.10
CA THR A 384 -13.80 -17.12 25.09
C THR A 384 -13.06 -15.81 24.78
N ILE A 385 -12.37 -15.21 25.76
CA ILE A 385 -11.58 -14.00 25.56
C ILE A 385 -10.34 -14.30 24.70
N ALA A 386 -9.63 -15.40 24.96
CA ALA A 386 -8.48 -15.81 24.15
C ALA A 386 -8.87 -16.00 22.67
N LEU A 387 -9.97 -16.73 22.42
CA LEU A 387 -10.48 -16.96 21.06
C LEU A 387 -10.81 -15.62 20.38
N PHE A 388 -11.46 -14.70 21.09
CA PHE A 388 -11.81 -13.40 20.54
C PHE A 388 -10.59 -12.51 20.27
N LEU A 389 -9.59 -12.51 21.17
CA LEU A 389 -8.31 -11.84 20.94
C LEU A 389 -7.61 -12.39 19.69
N CYS A 390 -7.61 -13.70 19.47
CA CYS A 390 -7.07 -14.32 18.26
C CYS A 390 -7.81 -13.89 16.97
N ILE A 391 -9.15 -13.83 16.99
CA ILE A 391 -9.95 -13.30 15.86
C ILE A 391 -9.52 -11.86 15.53
N GLN A 392 -9.36 -11.05 16.57
CA GLN A 392 -9.06 -9.62 16.48
C GLN A 392 -7.63 -9.34 16.06
N LEU A 393 -6.68 -10.21 16.42
CA LEU A 393 -5.32 -10.23 15.89
C LEU A 393 -5.32 -10.54 14.39
N CYS A 394 -6.11 -11.51 13.93
CA CYS A 394 -6.21 -11.85 12.51
C CYS A 394 -6.67 -10.65 11.67
N PHE A 395 -7.71 -9.92 12.09
CA PHE A 395 -8.16 -8.70 11.39
C PHE A 395 -7.05 -7.63 11.33
N ARG A 396 -6.35 -7.39 12.44
CA ARG A 396 -5.26 -6.39 12.49
C ARG A 396 -4.09 -6.79 11.59
N TYR A 397 -3.70 -8.06 11.56
CA TYR A 397 -2.63 -8.54 10.71
C TYR A 397 -3.00 -8.57 9.23
N GLN A 398 -4.24 -8.91 8.89
CA GLN A 398 -4.76 -8.76 7.53
C GLN A 398 -4.69 -7.30 7.06
N LEU A 399 -5.16 -6.36 7.89
CA LEU A 399 -5.06 -4.93 7.60
C LEU A 399 -3.59 -4.49 7.43
N MET A 400 -2.68 -5.02 8.25
CA MET A 400 -1.25 -4.74 8.15
C MET A 400 -0.64 -5.26 6.84
N CYS A 401 -1.01 -6.46 6.39
CA CYS A 401 -0.63 -7.01 5.08
C CYS A 401 -1.11 -6.11 3.93
N HIS A 402 -2.36 -5.64 3.98
CA HIS A 402 -2.89 -4.70 2.99
C HIS A 402 -2.15 -3.35 3.00
N LYS A 403 -1.81 -2.80 4.17
CA LYS A 403 -0.97 -1.59 4.28
C LYS A 403 0.42 -1.76 3.68
N ARG A 404 0.96 -2.99 3.69
CA ARG A 404 2.22 -3.36 3.04
C ARG A 404 2.06 -3.74 1.55
N CYS A 405 0.85 -3.59 0.98
CA CYS A 405 0.51 -3.95 -0.39
C CYS A 405 0.69 -5.45 -0.71
N VAL A 406 0.47 -6.33 0.27
CA VAL A 406 0.58 -7.79 0.12
C VAL A 406 -0.77 -8.47 0.41
N PRO A 407 -1.57 -8.82 -0.62
CA PRO A 407 -2.84 -9.54 -0.44
C PRO A 407 -2.67 -11.07 -0.30
N ALA A 408 -1.43 -11.56 -0.29
CA ALA A 408 -1.15 -12.98 -0.50
C ALA A 408 -1.66 -13.92 0.61
N LEU A 409 -1.93 -13.37 1.79
CA LEU A 409 -2.40 -14.09 2.97
C LEU A 409 -3.92 -13.96 3.20
N ASP A 410 -4.68 -13.30 2.33
CA ASP A 410 -6.12 -13.04 2.58
C ASP A 410 -6.90 -14.33 2.84
N LYS A 411 -6.75 -15.32 1.95
CA LYS A 411 -7.36 -16.64 2.12
C LYS A 411 -6.90 -17.37 3.39
N TYR A 412 -5.68 -17.11 3.85
CA TYR A 412 -5.17 -17.68 5.09
C TYR A 412 -5.90 -17.10 6.30
N TRP A 413 -6.09 -15.77 6.35
CA TRP A 413 -6.84 -15.10 7.42
C TRP A 413 -8.31 -15.56 7.45
N ASP A 414 -8.94 -15.67 6.27
CA ASP A 414 -10.31 -16.18 6.14
C ASP A 414 -10.44 -17.60 6.72
N ASN A 415 -9.44 -18.47 6.46
CA ASN A 415 -9.42 -19.83 7.01
C ASN A 415 -9.25 -19.81 8.54
N LEU A 416 -8.37 -18.97 9.10
CA LEU A 416 -8.23 -18.87 10.56
C LEU A 416 -9.53 -18.39 11.20
N HIS A 417 -10.21 -17.41 10.60
CA HIS A 417 -11.52 -16.96 11.05
C HIS A 417 -12.55 -18.07 10.98
N ALA A 418 -12.61 -18.83 9.88
CA ALA A 418 -13.52 -19.96 9.73
C ALA A 418 -13.29 -21.07 10.76
N VAL A 419 -12.07 -21.22 11.28
CA VAL A 419 -11.75 -22.17 12.37
C VAL A 419 -12.17 -21.61 13.73
N ILE A 420 -11.88 -20.35 14.04
CA ILE A 420 -12.07 -19.80 15.40
C ILE A 420 -13.53 -19.43 15.67
N TRP A 421 -14.23 -18.82 14.72
CA TRP A 421 -15.60 -18.29 14.93
C TRP A 421 -16.62 -19.33 15.41
N PRO A 422 -16.74 -20.52 14.78
CA PRO A 422 -17.71 -21.52 15.22
C PRO A 422 -17.49 -21.96 16.66
N ARG A 423 -16.22 -22.10 17.07
CA ARG A 423 -15.87 -22.46 18.44
C ARG A 423 -16.16 -21.32 19.41
N PHE A 424 -15.81 -20.10 19.04
CA PHE A 424 -16.10 -18.92 19.86
C PHE A 424 -17.60 -18.83 20.15
N GLU A 425 -18.45 -18.95 19.12
CA GLU A 425 -19.90 -18.96 19.29
C GLU A 425 -20.35 -20.12 20.20
N GLN A 426 -19.85 -21.33 19.95
CA GLN A 426 -20.20 -22.50 20.76
C GLN A 426 -19.89 -22.29 22.25
N VAL A 427 -18.69 -21.81 22.58
CA VAL A 427 -18.27 -21.60 23.97
C VAL A 427 -19.02 -20.44 24.61
N PHE A 428 -19.26 -19.37 23.86
CA PHE A 428 -20.08 -18.25 24.34
C PHE A 428 -21.49 -18.72 24.70
N ARG A 429 -22.14 -19.48 23.81
CA ARG A 429 -23.48 -20.06 24.08
C ARG A 429 -23.47 -21.05 25.24
N MET A 430 -22.40 -21.84 25.41
CA MET A 430 -22.25 -22.70 26.60
C MET A 430 -22.18 -21.87 27.90
N ASN A 431 -21.56 -20.70 27.90
CA ASN A 431 -21.57 -19.80 29.05
C ASN A 431 -22.98 -19.26 29.33
N ILE A 432 -23.71 -18.83 28.30
CA ILE A 432 -25.12 -18.39 28.44
C ILE A 432 -25.97 -19.52 29.04
N GLN A 433 -25.92 -20.72 28.43
CA GLN A 433 -26.66 -21.89 28.91
C GLN A 433 -26.29 -22.25 30.35
N SER A 434 -25.02 -22.16 30.72
CA SER A 434 -24.58 -22.47 32.09
C SER A 434 -25.25 -21.59 33.14
N ILE A 435 -25.57 -20.33 32.82
CA ILE A 435 -26.26 -19.38 33.71
C ILE A 435 -27.77 -19.68 33.74
N GLN A 436 -28.34 -20.04 32.60
CA GLN A 436 -29.74 -20.43 32.50
C GLN A 436 -30.02 -21.67 33.38
N ASP A 437 -29.16 -22.68 33.29
CA ASP A 437 -29.25 -23.95 34.02
C ASP A 437 -28.85 -23.87 35.50
N CYS A 438 -28.32 -22.72 35.96
CA CYS A 438 -28.00 -22.52 37.37
C CYS A 438 -29.25 -22.72 38.23
N ASP A 439 -29.10 -23.53 39.28
CA ASP A 439 -30.09 -23.66 40.35
C ASP A 439 -29.74 -22.66 41.47
N PRO A 440 -30.55 -21.59 41.65
CA PRO A 440 -30.32 -20.58 42.67
C PRO A 440 -30.22 -21.17 44.09
N THR A 441 -30.92 -22.27 44.36
CA THR A 441 -31.05 -22.83 45.72
C THR A 441 -29.78 -23.46 46.27
N LYS A 442 -28.81 -23.75 45.39
CA LYS A 442 -27.53 -24.37 45.74
C LYS A 442 -26.51 -23.37 46.27
N PHE A 443 -26.75 -22.07 46.11
CA PHE A 443 -25.82 -21.02 46.48
C PHE A 443 -26.04 -20.52 47.93
N PRO A 444 -24.97 -19.99 48.57
CA PRO A 444 -25.11 -19.37 49.88
C PRO A 444 -26.03 -18.14 49.80
N LYS A 445 -26.87 -17.96 50.83
CA LYS A 445 -27.82 -16.84 50.93
C LYS A 445 -27.14 -15.58 51.44
N GLU A 446 -26.27 -15.01 50.62
CA GLU A 446 -25.55 -13.78 50.94
C GLU A 446 -26.11 -12.61 50.12
N THR A 447 -26.34 -11.46 50.76
CA THR A 447 -26.87 -10.25 50.13
C THR A 447 -25.81 -9.45 49.37
N GLY A 448 -24.55 -9.87 49.45
CA GLY A 448 -23.44 -9.25 48.72
C GLY A 448 -23.48 -9.55 47.21
N PRO A 449 -22.58 -8.92 46.42
CA PRO A 449 -22.47 -9.17 45.00
C PRO A 449 -22.10 -10.63 44.70
N HIS A 450 -22.87 -11.27 43.83
CA HIS A 450 -22.65 -12.66 43.45
C HIS A 450 -21.45 -12.79 42.51
N TYR A 451 -20.70 -13.89 42.60
CA TYR A 451 -19.51 -14.08 41.77
C TYR A 451 -19.84 -14.22 40.27
N ILE A 452 -20.99 -14.80 39.91
CA ILE A 452 -21.48 -14.89 38.52
C ILE A 452 -21.68 -13.49 37.94
N THR A 453 -22.31 -12.60 38.72
CA THR A 453 -22.47 -11.18 38.35
C THR A 453 -21.14 -10.51 38.07
N ARG A 454 -20.14 -10.77 38.91
CA ARG A 454 -18.78 -10.23 38.72
C ARG A 454 -18.14 -10.76 37.44
N ARG A 455 -18.20 -12.07 37.21
CA ARG A 455 -17.66 -12.72 36.00
C ARG A 455 -18.32 -12.15 34.75
N TYR A 456 -19.64 -11.99 34.75
CA TYR A 456 -20.38 -11.35 33.67
C TYR A 456 -19.90 -9.92 33.42
N ALA A 457 -19.80 -9.08 34.45
CA ALA A 457 -19.41 -7.69 34.30
C ALA A 457 -17.97 -7.56 33.73
N GLU A 458 -17.03 -8.34 34.25
CA GLU A 458 -15.65 -8.37 33.77
C GLU A 458 -15.56 -8.88 32.32
N PHE A 459 -16.37 -9.88 31.98
CA PHE A 459 -16.41 -10.50 30.65
C PHE A 459 -17.06 -9.58 29.61
N SER A 460 -18.21 -9.00 29.92
CA SER A 460 -18.91 -8.07 29.02
C SER A 460 -18.03 -6.85 28.74
N ALA A 461 -17.45 -6.25 29.79
CA ALA A 461 -16.49 -5.16 29.63
C ALA A 461 -15.30 -5.52 28.73
N ALA A 462 -14.75 -6.73 28.88
CA ALA A 462 -13.66 -7.23 28.06
C ALA A 462 -14.06 -7.34 26.58
N ILE A 463 -15.18 -8.00 26.27
CA ILE A 463 -15.63 -8.20 24.89
C ILE A 463 -15.98 -6.86 24.23
N VAL A 464 -16.68 -5.97 24.93
CA VAL A 464 -17.01 -4.63 24.43
C VAL A 464 -15.74 -3.84 24.12
N GLY A 465 -14.78 -3.78 25.05
CA GLY A 465 -13.53 -3.06 24.84
C GLY A 465 -12.68 -3.61 23.68
N ILE A 466 -12.71 -4.93 23.44
CA ILE A 466 -12.02 -5.54 22.30
C ILE A 466 -12.73 -5.22 20.96
N THR A 467 -14.06 -5.13 20.98
CA THR A 467 -14.92 -5.00 19.79
C THR A 467 -14.86 -3.60 19.15
N GLU A 468 -14.45 -2.56 19.88
CA GLU A 468 -14.48 -1.16 19.43
C GLU A 468 -13.88 -0.93 18.02
N ASN A 469 -12.79 -1.62 17.67
CA ASN A 469 -12.11 -1.44 16.38
C ASN A 469 -12.74 -2.23 15.23
N PHE A 470 -13.43 -3.34 15.52
CA PHE A 470 -14.00 -4.25 14.54
C PHE A 470 -15.36 -4.76 15.06
N PRO A 471 -16.43 -3.96 14.89
CA PRO A 471 -17.75 -4.31 15.40
C PRO A 471 -18.32 -5.52 14.67
N ASN A 472 -19.02 -6.37 15.42
CA ASN A 472 -19.64 -7.58 14.89
C ASN A 472 -21.06 -7.76 15.47
N GLU A 473 -22.04 -7.95 14.59
CA GLU A 473 -23.46 -8.06 14.97
C GLU A 473 -23.75 -9.34 15.78
N LEU A 474 -23.13 -10.46 15.43
CA LEU A 474 -23.30 -11.74 16.16
C LEU A 474 -22.82 -11.60 17.61
N VAL A 475 -21.65 -10.98 17.82
CA VAL A 475 -21.11 -10.73 19.17
C VAL A 475 -22.05 -9.82 19.96
N SER A 476 -22.58 -8.77 19.33
CA SER A 476 -23.52 -7.85 19.96
C SER A 476 -24.81 -8.56 20.37
N HIS A 477 -25.34 -9.44 19.53
CA HIS A 477 -26.52 -10.25 19.83
C HIS A 477 -26.29 -11.21 21.01
N MET A 478 -25.17 -11.95 21.01
CA MET A 478 -24.84 -12.87 22.10
C MET A 478 -24.58 -12.15 23.43
N LEU A 479 -24.01 -10.94 23.42
CA LEU A 479 -23.87 -10.12 24.62
C LEU A 479 -25.23 -9.71 25.19
N LEU A 480 -26.20 -9.34 24.33
CA LEU A 480 -27.57 -9.03 24.77
C LEU A 480 -28.28 -10.27 25.34
N GLU A 481 -28.14 -11.44 24.70
CA GLU A 481 -28.65 -12.71 25.24
C GLU A 481 -28.07 -13.00 26.64
N LEU A 482 -26.74 -12.85 26.79
CA LEU A 482 -26.06 -13.04 28.06
C LEU A 482 -26.54 -12.06 29.13
N GLN A 483 -26.73 -10.79 28.76
CA GLN A 483 -27.25 -9.75 29.66
C GLN A 483 -28.63 -10.13 30.21
N GLU A 484 -29.55 -10.57 29.34
CA GLU A 484 -30.90 -10.95 29.76
C GLU A 484 -30.90 -12.19 30.66
N GLU A 485 -30.10 -13.22 30.35
CA GLU A 485 -29.99 -14.42 31.20
C GLU A 485 -29.40 -14.09 32.58
N VAL A 486 -28.42 -13.18 32.65
CA VAL A 486 -27.84 -12.73 33.93
C VAL A 486 -28.86 -11.91 34.74
N LYS A 487 -29.65 -11.04 34.10
CA LYS A 487 -30.76 -10.34 34.78
C LYS A 487 -31.78 -11.32 35.34
N CYS A 488 -32.18 -12.32 34.55
CA CYS A 488 -33.09 -13.39 34.98
C CYS A 488 -32.51 -14.18 36.16
N PHE A 489 -31.22 -14.54 36.12
CA PHE A 489 -30.53 -15.18 37.22
C PHE A 489 -30.55 -14.33 38.50
N MET A 490 -30.24 -13.04 38.43
CA MET A 490 -30.29 -12.14 39.59
C MET A 490 -31.69 -12.07 40.22
N LEU A 491 -32.75 -12.03 39.39
CA LEU A 491 -34.13 -12.04 39.88
C LEU A 491 -34.51 -13.37 40.53
N ARG A 492 -34.10 -14.51 39.94
CA ARG A 492 -34.30 -15.84 40.53
C ARG A 492 -33.56 -15.99 41.87
N MET A 493 -32.33 -15.45 41.97
CA MET A 493 -31.55 -15.41 43.21
C MET A 493 -32.21 -14.51 44.26
N ALA A 494 -32.66 -13.32 43.86
CA ALA A 494 -33.37 -12.42 44.76
C ALA A 494 -34.62 -13.10 45.35
N ALA A 495 -35.37 -13.87 44.57
CA ALA A 495 -36.58 -14.56 45.04
C ALA A 495 -36.33 -15.60 46.17
N ILE A 496 -35.08 -16.01 46.43
CA ILE A 496 -34.75 -16.92 47.54
C ILE A 496 -34.83 -16.21 48.90
N PHE A 497 -34.60 -14.90 48.94
CA PHE A 497 -34.67 -14.13 50.18
C PHE A 497 -36.12 -13.95 50.60
N THR A 498 -36.37 -14.15 51.91
CA THR A 498 -37.72 -14.17 52.48
C THR A 498 -38.29 -12.76 52.65
N THR A 499 -37.44 -11.76 52.89
CA THR A 499 -37.87 -10.38 53.11
C THR A 499 -37.63 -9.52 51.87
N ARG A 500 -38.60 -8.66 51.51
CA ARG A 500 -38.47 -7.74 50.35
C ARG A 500 -37.23 -6.86 50.46
N LYS A 501 -36.89 -6.43 51.68
CA LYS A 501 -35.68 -5.69 51.98
C LYS A 501 -34.40 -6.42 51.57
N GLU A 502 -34.23 -7.69 51.94
CA GLU A 502 -33.05 -8.47 51.54
C GLU A 502 -32.97 -8.69 50.02
N GLN A 503 -34.12 -8.90 49.37
CA GLN A 503 -34.21 -8.99 47.90
C GLN A 503 -33.66 -7.72 47.24
N LEU A 504 -34.06 -6.55 47.73
CA LEU A 504 -33.64 -5.26 47.20
C LEU A 504 -32.16 -4.98 47.47
N ILE A 505 -31.66 -5.30 48.68
CA ILE A 505 -30.23 -5.16 49.01
C ILE A 505 -29.39 -6.00 48.04
N TYR A 506 -29.77 -7.27 47.83
CA TYR A 506 -29.07 -8.15 46.89
C TYR A 506 -29.06 -7.58 45.46
N LEU A 507 -30.21 -7.16 44.94
CA LEU A 507 -30.30 -6.61 43.58
C LEU A 507 -29.46 -5.33 43.42
N ILE A 508 -29.53 -4.41 44.37
CA ILE A 508 -28.76 -3.17 44.34
C ILE A 508 -27.26 -3.45 44.36
N ASN A 509 -26.78 -4.32 45.27
CA ASN A 509 -25.37 -4.67 45.36
C ASN A 509 -24.84 -5.29 44.06
N ASN A 510 -25.64 -6.11 43.39
CA ASN A 510 -25.26 -6.74 42.13
C ASN A 510 -25.29 -5.75 40.95
N TYR A 511 -26.31 -4.90 40.85
CA TYR A 511 -26.38 -3.88 39.79
C TYR A 511 -25.28 -2.82 39.93
N ASP A 512 -24.98 -2.41 41.16
CA ASP A 512 -23.89 -1.47 41.46
C ASP A 512 -22.54 -2.04 41.03
N LEU A 513 -22.27 -3.32 41.35
CA LEU A 513 -21.04 -3.99 40.90
C LEU A 513 -20.92 -4.00 39.38
N VAL A 514 -21.98 -4.40 38.66
CA VAL A 514 -21.96 -4.43 37.19
C VAL A 514 -21.69 -3.05 36.62
N LEU A 515 -22.41 -2.04 37.12
CA LEU A 515 -22.26 -0.67 36.68
C LEU A 515 -20.84 -0.16 36.93
N GLY A 516 -20.28 -0.40 38.12
CA GLY A 516 -18.93 0.00 38.49
C GLY A 516 -17.88 -0.56 37.53
N VAL A 517 -17.93 -1.87 37.23
CA VAL A 517 -16.98 -2.52 36.33
C VAL A 517 -17.14 -2.05 34.89
N LEU A 518 -18.38 -1.89 34.40
CA LEU A 518 -18.64 -1.40 33.05
C LEU A 518 -18.15 0.05 32.88
N MET A 519 -18.42 0.93 33.86
CA MET A 519 -18.01 2.33 33.80
C MET A 519 -16.49 2.53 33.92
N GLU A 520 -15.78 1.64 34.62
CA GLU A 520 -14.32 1.72 34.71
C GLU A 520 -13.62 1.32 33.40
N ARG A 521 -14.20 0.37 32.66
CA ARG A 521 -13.54 -0.30 31.52
C ARG A 521 -14.06 0.07 30.15
N THR A 522 -15.23 0.70 30.05
CA THR A 522 -15.79 1.17 28.78
C THR A 522 -15.79 2.70 28.73
N ARG A 523 -15.46 3.30 27.58
CA ARG A 523 -15.51 4.75 27.40
C ARG A 523 -16.98 5.16 27.24
N ASP A 524 -17.55 5.82 28.25
CA ASP A 524 -18.85 6.51 28.34
C ASP A 524 -20.10 5.79 27.77
N ASN A 525 -21.09 5.54 28.65
CA ASN A 525 -22.51 5.21 28.36
C ASN A 525 -22.76 4.14 27.29
N SER A 526 -22.27 2.91 27.51
CA SER A 526 -22.81 1.76 26.78
C SER A 526 -24.31 1.61 27.07
N LYS A 527 -25.09 1.14 26.07
CA LYS A 527 -26.54 0.84 26.26
C LYS A 527 -26.77 -0.12 27.43
N GLU A 528 -25.81 -1.01 27.66
CA GLU A 528 -25.80 -1.94 28.78
C GLU A 528 -25.66 -1.22 30.13
N ALA A 529 -24.71 -0.28 30.24
CA ALA A 529 -24.53 0.52 31.45
C ALA A 529 -25.77 1.39 31.75
N GLU A 530 -26.42 1.94 30.72
CA GLU A 530 -27.68 2.70 30.88
C GLU A 530 -28.81 1.80 31.41
N ALA A 531 -28.96 0.59 30.88
CA ALA A 531 -29.97 -0.36 31.35
C ALA A 531 -29.76 -0.74 32.82
N PHE A 532 -28.52 -1.01 33.25
CA PHE A 532 -28.23 -1.29 34.66
C PHE A 532 -28.39 -0.06 35.56
N ARG A 533 -28.11 1.15 35.04
CA ARG A 533 -28.33 2.41 35.78
C ARG A 533 -29.82 2.65 36.06
N GLU A 534 -30.69 2.40 35.09
CA GLU A 534 -32.14 2.52 35.26
C GLU A 534 -32.68 1.48 36.26
N LEU A 535 -32.22 0.22 36.17
CA LEU A 535 -32.55 -0.83 37.12
C LEU A 535 -32.09 -0.49 38.54
N LEU A 536 -30.86 0.00 38.70
CA LEU A 536 -30.32 0.44 39.98
C LEU A 536 -31.15 1.59 40.57
N SER A 537 -31.49 2.60 39.77
CA SER A 537 -32.31 3.73 40.20
C SER A 537 -33.70 3.28 40.66
N THR A 538 -34.35 2.39 39.90
CA THR A 538 -35.69 1.88 40.22
C THR A 538 -35.69 1.08 41.53
N ARG A 539 -34.74 0.15 41.70
CA ARG A 539 -34.64 -0.65 42.95
C ARG A 539 -34.18 0.17 44.14
N SER A 540 -33.35 1.20 43.92
CA SER A 540 -32.96 2.15 44.96
C SER A 540 -34.16 2.91 45.51
N ALA A 541 -35.06 3.39 44.65
CA ALA A 541 -36.29 4.06 45.08
C ALA A 541 -37.20 3.11 45.88
N GLU A 542 -37.40 1.87 45.41
CA GLU A 542 -38.18 0.85 46.13
C GLU A 542 -37.57 0.53 47.50
N TYR A 543 -36.24 0.39 47.58
CA TYR A 543 -35.54 0.11 48.84
C TYR A 543 -35.70 1.24 49.85
N VAL A 544 -35.60 2.49 49.39
CA VAL A 544 -35.78 3.65 50.25
C VAL A 544 -37.20 3.67 50.86
N GLU A 545 -38.23 3.36 50.08
CA GLU A 545 -39.59 3.28 50.63
C GLU A 545 -39.73 2.16 51.67
N GLU A 546 -39.13 1.00 51.42
CA GLU A 546 -39.17 -0.15 52.32
C GLU A 546 -38.46 0.11 53.65
N ILE A 547 -37.28 0.74 53.65
CA ILE A 547 -36.56 1.08 54.90
C ILE A 547 -37.24 2.21 55.68
N LEU A 548 -37.93 3.13 54.98
CA LEU A 548 -38.67 4.20 55.64
C LEU A 548 -40.02 3.72 56.21
N ALA A 549 -40.59 2.62 55.71
CA ALA A 549 -41.91 2.14 56.14
C ALA A 549 -42.01 1.80 57.65
N PRO A 550 -41.04 1.12 58.30
CA PRO A 550 -41.08 0.88 59.75
C PRO A 550 -41.07 2.16 60.60
N HIS A 551 -40.37 3.20 60.14
CA HIS A 551 -40.16 4.44 60.90
C HIS A 551 -41.19 5.53 60.58
N LEU A 552 -41.63 5.60 59.34
CA LEU A 552 -42.48 6.66 58.78
C LEU A 552 -43.72 6.13 58.08
N GLY A 553 -43.97 4.81 58.01
CA GLY A 553 -45.10 4.24 57.27
C GLY A 553 -46.45 4.80 57.72
N GLY A 554 -46.62 5.05 59.03
CA GLY A 554 -47.81 5.71 59.55
C GLY A 554 -47.98 7.16 59.07
N ILE A 555 -46.87 7.91 58.92
CA ILE A 555 -46.86 9.28 58.39
C ILE A 555 -47.07 9.27 56.88
N ILE A 556 -46.41 8.36 56.15
CA ILE A 556 -46.56 8.21 54.69
C ILE A 556 -48.01 7.87 54.35
N GLN A 557 -48.61 6.90 55.04
CA GLN A 557 -50.00 6.53 54.82
C GLN A 557 -50.96 7.67 55.16
N PHE A 558 -50.72 8.39 56.28
CA PHE A 558 -51.53 9.56 56.64
C PHE A 558 -51.44 10.67 55.59
N VAL A 559 -50.24 10.96 55.07
CA VAL A 559 -50.04 11.95 54.00
C VAL A 559 -50.78 11.52 52.73
N LYS A 560 -50.66 10.25 52.33
CA LYS A 560 -51.38 9.70 51.15
C LYS A 560 -52.90 9.74 51.32
N ASP A 561 -53.41 9.31 52.47
CA ASP A 561 -54.85 9.33 52.81
C ASP A 561 -55.39 10.78 52.78
N CYS A 562 -54.65 11.73 53.37
CA CYS A 562 -55.05 13.14 53.42
C CYS A 562 -54.93 13.85 52.06
N GLU A 563 -53.92 13.54 51.25
CA GLU A 563 -53.81 14.06 49.87
C GLU A 563 -54.98 13.55 49.02
N GLN A 564 -55.34 12.26 49.10
CA GLN A 564 -56.50 11.71 48.38
C GLN A 564 -57.84 12.28 48.85
N MET A 565 -58.01 12.54 50.15
CA MET A 565 -59.23 13.14 50.70
C MET A 565 -59.35 14.64 50.37
N ARG A 566 -58.22 15.34 50.25
CA ARG A 566 -58.16 16.73 49.80
C ARG A 566 -58.55 16.87 48.33
N ASP A 567 -58.15 15.92 47.49
CA ASP A 567 -58.53 15.87 46.08
C ASP A 567 -60.02 15.52 45.87
N LYS A 568 -60.67 14.90 46.87
CA LYS A 568 -62.11 14.57 46.88
C LYS A 568 -62.99 15.60 47.64
N GLU A 569 -62.42 16.74 48.06
CA GLU A 569 -63.10 17.81 48.83
C GLU A 569 -63.80 17.36 50.15
N GLN A 570 -63.34 16.27 50.78
CA GLN A 570 -63.94 15.71 52.00
C GLN A 570 -63.40 16.36 53.28
N THR A 571 -63.84 17.59 53.56
CA THR A 571 -63.31 18.44 54.66
C THR A 571 -63.65 17.95 56.07
N GLU A 572 -64.78 17.27 56.27
CA GLU A 572 -65.22 16.77 57.59
C GLU A 572 -64.51 15.47 58.02
N GLU A 573 -64.10 14.63 57.06
CA GLU A 573 -63.29 13.42 57.32
C GLU A 573 -61.87 13.79 57.81
N LEU A 574 -61.34 14.93 57.33
CA LEU A 574 -60.02 15.45 57.70
C LEU A 574 -59.94 15.80 59.20
N LYS A 575 -61.04 16.33 59.78
CA LYS A 575 -61.12 16.63 61.22
C LYS A 575 -61.13 15.36 62.08
N ARG A 576 -61.72 14.26 61.60
CA ARG A 576 -61.72 12.97 62.31
C ARG A 576 -60.33 12.31 62.39
N GLN A 577 -59.45 12.65 61.46
CA GLN A 577 -58.06 12.17 61.42
C GLN A 577 -57.13 12.92 62.41
N GLU A 578 -57.60 13.97 63.10
CA GLU A 578 -56.79 14.78 64.04
C GLU A 578 -56.25 13.97 65.23
N ARG A 579 -57.04 13.03 65.75
CA ARG A 579 -56.59 12.12 66.82
C ARG A 579 -55.45 11.20 66.34
N ARG A 580 -55.53 10.73 65.09
CA ARG A 580 -54.49 9.91 64.45
C ARG A 580 -53.24 10.76 64.18
N SER A 581 -53.40 12.02 63.76
CA SER A 581 -52.26 12.92 63.55
C SER A 581 -51.51 13.25 64.84
N LEU A 582 -52.21 13.48 65.96
CA LEU A 582 -51.57 13.73 67.25
C LEU A 582 -50.79 12.51 67.75
N GLN A 583 -51.33 11.29 67.57
CA GLN A 583 -50.61 10.05 67.91
C GLN A 583 -49.35 9.86 67.05
N LEU A 584 -49.42 10.15 65.75
CA LEU A 584 -48.28 10.08 64.84
C LEU A 584 -47.20 11.12 65.18
N VAL A 585 -47.60 12.36 65.52
CA VAL A 585 -46.67 13.42 65.95
C VAL A 585 -45.95 13.04 67.25
N ALA A 586 -46.67 12.51 68.24
CA ALA A 586 -46.09 12.07 69.50
C ALA A 586 -45.10 10.90 69.32
N ASN A 587 -45.47 9.89 68.52
CA ASN A 587 -44.62 8.74 68.24
C ASN A 587 -43.35 9.14 67.45
N PHE A 588 -43.52 9.97 66.42
CA PHE A 588 -42.38 10.46 65.64
C PHE A 588 -41.44 11.31 66.50
N SER A 589 -41.97 12.23 67.31
CA SER A 589 -41.16 13.11 68.15
C SER A 589 -40.37 12.36 69.23
N ALA A 590 -40.86 11.19 69.67
CA ALA A 590 -40.14 10.33 70.61
C ALA A 590 -39.03 9.50 69.94
N ASN A 591 -39.23 9.05 68.70
CA ASN A 591 -38.41 8.00 68.09
C ASN A 591 -37.54 8.43 66.89
N TRP A 592 -37.73 9.65 66.35
CA TRP A 592 -37.07 10.10 65.11
C TRP A 592 -35.55 10.01 65.16
N LYS A 593 -34.90 10.36 66.28
CA LYS A 593 -33.43 10.33 66.40
C LYS A 593 -32.90 8.90 66.37
N LYS A 594 -33.53 8.00 67.13
CA LYS A 594 -33.21 6.57 67.13
C LYS A 594 -33.45 5.94 65.76
N SER A 595 -34.53 6.33 65.08
CA SER A 595 -34.84 5.86 63.73
C SER A 595 -33.80 6.31 62.70
N LEU A 596 -33.28 7.54 62.80
CA LEU A 596 -32.17 8.01 61.94
C LEU A 596 -30.86 7.24 62.21
N GLU A 597 -30.54 6.97 63.48
CA GLU A 597 -29.36 6.18 63.86
C GLU A 597 -29.46 4.73 63.34
N GLU A 598 -30.64 4.11 63.46
CA GLU A 598 -30.93 2.75 62.96
C GLU A 598 -30.86 2.69 61.42
N LEU A 599 -31.47 3.65 60.72
CA LEU A 599 -31.40 3.77 59.26
C LEU A 599 -29.94 3.87 58.78
N ASN A 600 -29.14 4.74 59.40
CA ASN A 600 -27.74 4.92 59.02
C ASN A 600 -26.92 3.63 59.25
N ARG A 601 -27.11 2.97 60.41
CA ARG A 601 -26.42 1.71 60.73
C ARG A 601 -26.81 0.60 59.75
N GLU A 602 -28.08 0.52 59.40
CA GLU A 602 -28.61 -0.51 58.51
C GLU A 602 -28.10 -0.36 57.08
N VAL A 603 -28.13 0.86 56.53
CA VAL A 603 -27.59 1.14 55.19
C VAL A 603 -26.09 0.85 55.16
N PHE A 604 -25.34 1.26 56.18
CA PHE A 604 -23.90 1.01 56.25
C PHE A 604 -23.54 -0.49 56.27
N LEU A 605 -24.33 -1.32 56.96
CA LEU A 605 -24.08 -2.77 57.03
C LEU A 605 -24.56 -3.53 55.78
N SER A 606 -25.49 -2.95 55.03
CA SER A 606 -26.15 -3.64 53.90
C SER A 606 -25.42 -3.48 52.57
N PHE A 607 -24.68 -2.39 52.39
CA PHE A 607 -24.03 -2.05 51.12
C PHE A 607 -22.50 -2.00 51.27
N PRO A 608 -21.75 -2.88 50.58
CA PRO A 608 -20.28 -2.86 50.59
C PRO A 608 -19.69 -1.59 49.96
N SER A 609 -20.39 -0.97 49.00
CA SER A 609 -19.99 0.27 48.35
C SER A 609 -20.39 1.48 49.19
N LEU A 610 -19.39 2.22 49.68
CA LEU A 610 -19.61 3.46 50.44
C LEU A 610 -20.31 4.54 49.61
N LEU A 611 -20.05 4.59 48.30
CA LEU A 611 -20.69 5.53 47.40
C LEU A 611 -22.20 5.25 47.32
N THR A 612 -22.56 3.99 47.08
CA THR A 612 -23.94 3.53 46.93
C THR A 612 -24.70 3.65 48.25
N GLY A 613 -24.07 3.25 49.36
CA GLY A 613 -24.63 3.45 50.70
C GLY A 613 -24.90 4.91 51.03
N SER A 614 -23.96 5.81 50.72
CA SER A 614 -24.14 7.26 50.92
C SER A 614 -25.26 7.83 50.04
N GLN A 615 -25.33 7.43 48.77
CA GLN A 615 -26.40 7.86 47.85
C GLN A 615 -27.77 7.40 48.33
N LEU A 616 -27.92 6.13 48.72
CA LEU A 616 -29.18 5.58 49.23
C LEU A 616 -29.60 6.26 50.53
N LEU A 617 -28.66 6.50 51.44
CA LEU A 617 -28.93 7.23 52.67
C LEU A 617 -29.38 8.66 52.34
N GLN A 618 -28.72 9.36 51.42
CA GLN A 618 -29.13 10.70 51.02
C GLN A 618 -30.52 10.73 50.37
N LEU A 619 -30.86 9.74 49.53
CA LEU A 619 -32.19 9.59 48.96
C LEU A 619 -33.23 9.35 50.07
N ALA A 620 -32.94 8.47 51.02
CA ALA A 620 -33.82 8.20 52.17
C ALA A 620 -34.03 9.43 53.05
N LEU A 621 -32.98 10.16 53.38
CA LEU A 621 -33.07 11.39 54.16
C LEU A 621 -33.81 12.49 53.39
N ALA A 622 -33.60 12.61 52.08
CA ALA A 622 -34.34 13.55 51.23
C ALA A 622 -35.84 13.22 51.21
N GLN A 623 -36.20 11.94 51.03
CA GLN A 623 -37.59 11.50 51.00
C GLN A 623 -38.25 11.64 52.38
N LEU A 624 -37.53 11.36 53.47
CA LEU A 624 -37.95 11.64 54.84
C LEU A 624 -38.29 13.13 55.03
N VAL A 625 -37.40 14.02 54.59
CA VAL A 625 -37.62 15.48 54.69
C VAL A 625 -38.81 15.90 53.83
N GLN A 626 -38.99 15.34 52.63
CA GLN A 626 -40.14 15.63 51.78
C GLN A 626 -41.46 15.21 52.44
N TYR A 627 -41.55 13.98 52.94
CA TYR A 627 -42.75 13.51 53.64
C TYR A 627 -42.99 14.28 54.94
N TYR A 628 -41.95 14.67 55.67
CA TYR A 628 -42.07 15.54 56.83
C TYR A 628 -42.70 16.90 56.45
N HIS A 629 -42.25 17.54 55.37
CA HIS A 629 -42.82 18.83 54.93
C HIS A 629 -44.28 18.68 54.50
N LYS A 630 -44.61 17.60 53.77
CA LYS A 630 -45.99 17.29 53.39
C LYS A 630 -46.86 17.06 54.63
N PHE A 631 -46.37 16.28 55.59
CA PHE A 631 -47.04 16.03 56.86
C PHE A 631 -47.27 17.33 57.64
N TYR A 632 -46.25 18.17 57.81
CA TYR A 632 -46.35 19.46 58.48
C TYR A 632 -47.45 20.36 57.90
N LYS A 633 -47.55 20.43 56.56
CA LYS A 633 -48.59 21.21 55.88
C LYS A 633 -50.00 20.70 56.18
N LEU A 634 -50.17 19.39 56.36
CA LEU A 634 -51.46 18.73 56.62
C LEU A 634 -51.87 18.73 58.10
N LEU A 635 -50.97 19.08 59.03
CA LEU A 635 -51.26 19.12 60.47
C LEU A 635 -52.05 20.37 60.89
N THR A 636 -52.90 20.21 61.91
CA THR A 636 -53.58 21.32 62.59
C THR A 636 -52.59 22.14 63.44
N PRO A 637 -52.89 23.42 63.75
CA PRO A 637 -51.96 24.29 64.50
C PRO A 637 -51.51 23.71 65.84
N ASN A 638 -52.39 22.99 66.54
CA ASN A 638 -52.08 22.32 67.81
C ASN A 638 -51.09 21.16 67.63
N ALA A 639 -51.27 20.33 66.59
CA ALA A 639 -50.36 19.24 66.28
C ALA A 639 -49.00 19.72 65.76
N ARG A 640 -48.94 20.87 65.06
CA ARG A 640 -47.66 21.47 64.61
C ARG A 640 -46.78 21.92 65.77
N ALA A 641 -47.37 22.40 66.87
CA ALA A 641 -46.62 22.86 68.04
C ALA A 641 -45.90 21.71 68.78
N GLN A 642 -46.40 20.47 68.64
CA GLN A 642 -45.85 19.28 69.29
C GLN A 642 -44.84 18.52 68.40
N LEU A 643 -44.67 18.93 67.15
CA LEU A 643 -43.75 18.29 66.22
C LEU A 643 -42.34 18.88 66.37
N VAL A 644 -41.34 18.01 66.36
CA VAL A 644 -39.91 18.40 66.41
C VAL A 644 -39.59 19.37 65.29
N ASN A 645 -38.91 20.47 65.61
CA ASN A 645 -38.53 21.50 64.64
C ASN A 645 -37.64 20.93 63.53
N ILE A 646 -38.00 21.21 62.27
CA ILE A 646 -37.26 20.77 61.09
C ILE A 646 -35.78 21.16 61.12
N HIS A 647 -35.41 22.30 61.71
CA HIS A 647 -34.01 22.72 61.80
C HIS A 647 -33.18 21.74 62.64
N VAL A 648 -33.75 21.13 63.68
CA VAL A 648 -33.09 20.13 64.52
C VAL A 648 -32.87 18.84 63.73
N ILE A 649 -33.88 18.41 62.97
CA ILE A 649 -33.79 17.25 62.08
C ILE A 649 -32.73 17.49 61.00
N MET A 650 -32.71 18.68 60.40
CA MET A 650 -31.74 19.05 59.36
C MET A 650 -30.29 19.13 59.87
N ILE A 651 -30.07 19.55 61.12
CA ILE A 651 -28.73 19.51 61.75
C ILE A 651 -28.28 18.06 61.93
N GLU A 652 -29.17 17.17 62.38
CA GLU A 652 -28.85 15.76 62.57
C GLU A 652 -28.60 15.04 61.23
N VAL A 653 -29.45 15.29 60.22
CA VAL A 653 -29.26 14.81 58.83
C VAL A 653 -27.92 15.25 58.25
N LYS A 654 -27.46 16.47 58.54
CA LYS A 654 -26.16 16.97 58.09
C LYS A 654 -24.98 16.17 58.67
N LYS A 655 -25.08 15.64 59.90
CA LYS A 655 -24.02 14.83 60.51
C LYS A 655 -23.78 13.53 59.74
N TYR A 656 -24.84 12.92 59.23
CA TYR A 656 -24.76 11.68 58.45
C TYR A 656 -24.28 11.90 57.01
N LYS A 657 -24.44 13.12 56.47
CA LYS A 657 -23.82 13.50 55.19
C LYS A 657 -22.30 13.62 55.24
N SER A 658 -21.73 13.93 56.41
CA SER A 658 -20.29 14.13 56.61
C SER A 658 -19.52 12.88 57.06
N ASN A 659 -20.22 11.77 57.35
CA ASN A 659 -19.63 10.53 57.87
C ASN A 659 -19.32 9.48 56.78
N PHE A 660 -19.46 9.83 55.50
CA PHE A 660 -19.20 8.97 54.34
C PHE A 660 -18.24 9.60 53.36
#